data_AF-A0A1J7JWJ9-F1
#
_entry.id   AF-A0A1J7JWJ9-F1
#
_cell.length_a   1.000
_cell.length_b   1.000
_cell.length_c   1.000
_cell.angle_alpha   90.00
_cell.angle_beta   90.00
_cell.angle_gamma   90.00
#
_symmetry.space_group_name_H-M   'P 1'
#
loop_
_entity.id
_entity.type
_entity.pdbx_description
1 polymer ?
#
loop_
_entity_poly.entity_id
_entity_poly.type
_entity_poly.pdbx_seq_one_letter_code
_entity_poly.pdbx_strand_id
1 'polypeptide(L)'
;MAIGESSRQDVRFAENVAVLHLLCPFPSESSSNPLPSSAGQDSGRHLSPERERCLSSGLAFLAEISDDPNHVVAVATEERPRTQGLAVIVSINRENAASAQGTLERIRGGLQGIFSVLARVEHGGSTRLEYEVLHAVIRFCGTMIQKRICSKRVRAHNPVRSRSYFGNVVKQVVDAVVVWSGQSRMTPQDYSLVKHFIGTSNNMLLVLEQLESCPERDVDKKLEELVFVASRLNRSQRLPDLLRSIPSRSLNTSLRDGFMMRTGELARYQEFSRHLYQTAKNIVLLRHAEVIAVSLDEGCYERGSCPRFFSNFGDCLARCGHGKKDTRKLCQSLDISFSEATDKITAQARKTMTESKIHAEIQIVAYYELNPTSLHPRVICSNKDACYLCNEFIRIHGVFNIPKSHGRLYPGWRLPSLPSFGSTISQMNQTLQSRIDFAYRDIVESNGRSPAHDRSERANIHFSTSMSTIPSMPSRPASIISLSQASTGRNPYTQTGARILPISNPGQSLIGIPERRSPTPVESAGSDTSTLRGVLSKHTGNTADEVNESSSYAGRENTRSEPPSPSSEERSVSTLKSVSLTGNGREGGNDDGSISSTPEDTSQYEVNQDAPATRIRGKGIATDPSSESGPSYETSPVQELVDGTNPEEQDPDVVAIVDGKGKQKAKDLSEAAAEHEADDDDPPVILTKGVVAKCRLDTNQSRPCYTAGLLTVIPEFVRGNGSSMPTGACELHVKWLTDEEVMSVTDERAKTTDVQTMKEAVDIDSGSPNCVILEHGSTMVRINIVRF
;
A
#
# COMPACT_ATOMS: atom_id res chain seq x y z
N MET A 1 -15.58 35.62 11.61
CA MET A 1 -14.99 35.04 12.84
C MET A 1 -14.23 33.75 12.56
N ALA A 2 -14.85 32.72 11.95
CA ALA A 2 -14.26 31.38 11.72
C ALA A 2 -12.78 31.32 11.30
N ILE A 3 -12.31 32.17 10.38
CA ILE A 3 -10.91 32.20 9.90
C ILE A 3 -9.89 32.31 11.06
N GLY A 4 -10.18 33.13 12.08
CA GLY A 4 -9.31 33.31 13.23
C GLY A 4 -9.31 32.12 14.21
N GLU A 5 -10.33 31.26 14.15
CA GLU A 5 -10.42 30.05 14.97
C GLU A 5 -9.76 28.85 14.27
N SER A 6 -9.92 28.70 12.95
CA SER A 6 -9.21 27.69 12.15
C SER A 6 -7.69 27.86 12.27
N SER A 7 -7.18 29.08 12.04
CA SER A 7 -5.76 29.41 12.21
C SER A 7 -5.21 29.05 13.60
N ARG A 8 -6.05 29.14 14.64
CA ARG A 8 -5.69 28.74 16.01
C ARG A 8 -5.65 27.22 16.20
N GLN A 9 -6.45 26.45 15.45
CA GLN A 9 -6.36 24.97 15.44
C GLN A 9 -5.15 24.48 14.66
N ASP A 10 -4.80 25.14 13.54
CA ASP A 10 -3.61 24.82 12.73
C ASP A 10 -2.31 24.97 13.54
N VAL A 11 -2.16 26.10 14.25
CA VAL A 11 -1.00 26.34 15.13
C VAL A 11 -0.93 25.32 16.27
N ARG A 12 -2.07 25.01 16.91
CA ARG A 12 -2.14 23.95 17.94
C ARG A 12 -1.75 22.59 17.38
N PHE A 13 -2.17 22.28 16.15
CA PHE A 13 -1.84 21.02 15.48
C PHE A 13 -0.33 20.93 15.21
N ALA A 14 0.28 21.98 14.66
CA ALA A 14 1.72 22.05 14.43
C ALA A 14 2.52 21.91 15.74
N GLU A 15 2.10 22.55 16.82
CA GLU A 15 2.71 22.40 18.16
C GLU A 15 2.53 20.98 18.73
N ASN A 16 1.33 20.41 18.68
CA ASN A 16 1.05 19.07 19.20
C ASN A 16 1.82 18.00 18.40
N VAL A 17 1.92 18.13 17.07
CA VAL A 17 2.76 17.27 16.22
C VAL A 17 4.24 17.43 16.55
N ALA A 18 4.73 18.66 16.77
CA ALA A 18 6.12 18.89 17.16
C ALA A 18 6.49 18.30 18.53
N VAL A 19 5.58 18.40 19.51
CA VAL A 19 5.74 17.74 20.83
C VAL A 19 5.74 16.23 20.67
N LEU A 20 4.72 15.64 20.02
CA LEU A 20 4.65 14.19 19.89
C LEU A 20 5.83 13.63 19.08
N HIS A 21 6.36 14.36 18.10
CA HIS A 21 7.57 13.96 17.36
C HIS A 21 8.85 14.00 18.20
N LEU A 22 8.93 14.90 19.20
CA LEU A 22 10.05 14.91 20.16
C LEU A 22 9.97 13.74 21.16
N LEU A 23 8.77 13.32 21.55
CA LEU A 23 8.57 12.25 22.55
C LEU A 23 8.54 10.84 21.92
N CYS A 24 7.82 10.68 20.81
CA CYS A 24 7.59 9.39 20.18
C CYS A 24 7.45 9.53 18.64
N PRO A 25 8.53 9.33 17.87
CA PRO A 25 8.48 9.38 16.40
C PRO A 25 7.59 8.29 15.75
N PHE A 26 7.16 7.27 16.52
CA PHE A 26 6.29 6.17 16.08
C PHE A 26 5.10 5.95 17.05
N PRO A 27 4.09 6.84 17.09
CA PRO A 27 3.02 6.80 18.10
C PRO A 27 2.04 5.61 18.01
N SER A 28 2.18 4.76 16.99
CA SER A 28 1.47 3.49 16.86
C SER A 28 2.37 2.43 16.23
N GLU A 29 1.95 1.18 16.33
CA GLU A 29 2.49 0.10 15.52
C GLU A 29 1.91 0.10 14.10
N SER A 30 2.44 -0.81 13.26
CA SER A 30 1.90 -1.05 11.93
C SER A 30 0.50 -1.63 12.05
N SER A 31 -0.47 -0.95 11.45
CA SER A 31 -1.89 -1.20 11.71
C SER A 31 -2.74 -0.95 10.46
N SER A 32 -3.89 -1.61 10.36
CA SER A 32 -4.96 -1.28 9.42
C SER A 32 -6.01 -0.48 10.15
N ASN A 33 -6.65 0.47 9.46
CA ASN A 33 -7.95 0.96 9.93
C ASN A 33 -9.03 -0.14 9.71
N PRO A 34 -10.16 -0.10 10.44
CA PRO A 34 -11.31 -0.92 10.10
C PRO A 34 -11.85 -0.57 8.70
N LEU A 35 -12.69 -1.45 8.14
CA LEU A 35 -13.55 -1.07 7.01
C LEU A 35 -14.68 -0.15 7.52
N PRO A 36 -15.15 0.83 6.72
CA PRO A 36 -16.35 1.60 7.06
C PRO A 36 -17.57 0.67 7.15
N SER A 37 -18.45 0.91 8.13
CA SER A 37 -19.58 0.02 8.42
C SER A 37 -20.60 -0.01 7.26
N SER A 38 -20.64 -1.12 6.52
CA SER A 38 -21.31 -1.27 5.21
C SER A 38 -22.85 -1.18 5.19
N ALA A 39 -23.51 -0.66 6.22
CA ALA A 39 -24.96 -0.67 6.39
C ALA A 39 -25.69 0.17 5.31
N GLY A 40 -25.97 -0.46 4.17
CA GLY A 40 -26.58 0.13 2.97
C GLY A 40 -25.61 0.54 1.86
N GLN A 41 -24.31 0.72 2.16
CA GLN A 41 -23.33 1.29 1.21
C GLN A 41 -22.84 0.32 0.11
N ASP A 42 -23.08 -0.98 0.26
CA ASP A 42 -22.67 -2.01 -0.72
C ASP A 42 -23.75 -2.31 -1.77
N SER A 43 -24.96 -1.76 -1.61
CA SER A 43 -26.06 -1.96 -2.56
C SER A 43 -25.76 -1.30 -3.91
N GLY A 44 -25.52 -2.14 -4.94
CA GLY A 44 -25.22 -1.68 -6.30
C GLY A 44 -23.72 -1.69 -6.68
N ARG A 45 -22.84 -2.20 -5.83
CA ARG A 45 -21.41 -2.42 -6.15
C ARG A 45 -21.17 -3.78 -6.80
N HIS A 46 -20.21 -3.84 -7.72
CA HIS A 46 -19.74 -5.04 -8.43
C HIS A 46 -18.36 -5.51 -7.93
N LEU A 47 -17.59 -4.61 -7.29
CA LEU A 47 -16.34 -4.89 -6.62
C LEU A 47 -16.62 -5.23 -5.13
N SER A 48 -15.89 -6.20 -4.58
CA SER A 48 -15.76 -6.36 -3.13
C SER A 48 -14.69 -5.38 -2.59
N PRO A 49 -14.65 -5.10 -1.28
CA PRO A 49 -13.58 -4.30 -0.69
C PRO A 49 -12.18 -4.83 -1.02
N GLU A 50 -12.04 -6.17 -1.12
CA GLU A 50 -10.80 -6.86 -1.46
C GLU A 50 -10.40 -6.60 -2.92
N ARG A 51 -11.37 -6.48 -3.84
CA ARG A 51 -11.10 -6.11 -5.24
C ARG A 51 -10.72 -4.63 -5.36
N GLU A 52 -11.41 -3.72 -4.67
CA GLU A 52 -11.02 -2.30 -4.59
C GLU A 52 -9.60 -2.14 -4.02
N ARG A 53 -9.30 -2.85 -2.92
CA ARG A 53 -7.97 -2.89 -2.27
C ARG A 53 -6.88 -3.43 -3.21
N CYS A 54 -7.16 -4.55 -3.88
CA CYS A 54 -6.24 -5.24 -4.78
C CYS A 54 -5.91 -4.39 -6.01
N LEU A 55 -6.92 -3.83 -6.68
CA LEU A 55 -6.74 -2.91 -7.81
C LEU A 55 -5.97 -1.66 -7.37
N SER A 56 -6.42 -0.99 -6.32
CA SER A 56 -5.81 0.28 -5.87
C SER A 56 -4.36 0.09 -5.40
N SER A 57 -4.03 -1.00 -4.69
CA SER A 57 -2.64 -1.29 -4.25
C SER A 57 -1.71 -1.65 -5.41
N GLY A 58 -2.19 -2.43 -6.39
CA GLY A 58 -1.40 -2.75 -7.57
C GLY A 58 -1.19 -1.54 -8.48
N LEU A 59 -2.22 -0.71 -8.67
CA LEU A 59 -2.13 0.53 -9.44
C LEU A 59 -1.22 1.56 -8.77
N ALA A 60 -1.26 1.69 -7.44
CA ALA A 60 -0.31 2.53 -6.69
C ALA A 60 1.14 2.04 -6.86
N PHE A 61 1.38 0.73 -6.85
CA PHE A 61 2.70 0.15 -7.12
C PHE A 61 3.21 0.43 -8.54
N LEU A 62 2.34 0.37 -9.57
CA LEU A 62 2.71 0.77 -10.93
C LEU A 62 2.96 2.28 -11.05
N ALA A 63 2.22 3.09 -10.30
CA ALA A 63 2.31 4.55 -10.31
C ALA A 63 3.54 5.12 -9.59
N GLU A 64 4.32 4.29 -8.90
CA GLU A 64 5.66 4.66 -8.41
C GLU A 64 6.61 4.83 -9.60
N ILE A 65 6.67 6.05 -10.17
CA ILE A 65 7.50 6.40 -11.35
C ILE A 65 8.62 7.42 -11.06
N SER A 66 8.88 7.75 -9.78
CA SER A 66 9.81 8.80 -9.36
C SER A 66 10.63 8.41 -8.13
N ASP A 67 11.86 8.92 -8.03
CA ASP A 67 12.79 8.61 -6.92
C ASP A 67 12.69 9.62 -5.77
N ASP A 68 12.01 10.74 -5.99
CA ASP A 68 11.86 11.76 -4.95
C ASP A 68 11.11 11.12 -3.75
N PRO A 69 11.70 11.10 -2.55
CA PRO A 69 11.03 10.53 -1.38
C PRO A 69 9.68 11.22 -1.09
N ASN A 70 9.51 12.48 -1.50
CA ASN A 70 8.26 13.25 -1.41
C ASN A 70 7.19 12.75 -2.39
N HIS A 71 7.54 12.16 -3.54
CA HIS A 71 6.58 11.66 -4.54
C HIS A 71 5.94 10.32 -4.13
N VAL A 72 5.32 10.30 -2.94
CA VAL A 72 4.38 9.27 -2.51
C VAL A 72 3.09 9.45 -3.31
N VAL A 73 2.54 8.34 -3.80
CA VAL A 73 1.37 8.30 -4.69
C VAL A 73 0.29 7.47 -4.02
N ALA A 74 -0.94 8.00 -3.98
CA ALA A 74 -2.13 7.29 -3.51
C ALA A 74 -3.10 7.07 -4.67
N VAL A 75 -3.80 5.94 -4.61
CA VAL A 75 -4.79 5.50 -5.60
C VAL A 75 -6.04 4.98 -4.90
N ALA A 76 -7.20 5.24 -5.49
CA ALA A 76 -8.48 4.65 -5.11
C ALA A 76 -9.30 4.26 -6.37
N THR A 77 -10.17 3.25 -6.25
CA THR A 77 -10.96 2.73 -7.37
C THR A 77 -12.46 2.92 -7.13
N GLU A 78 -13.06 3.88 -7.83
CA GLU A 78 -14.50 4.23 -7.78
C GLU A 78 -15.28 3.43 -8.83
N GLU A 79 -16.48 2.95 -8.49
CA GLU A 79 -17.43 2.43 -9.48
C GLU A 79 -18.33 3.55 -10.01
N ARG A 80 -18.50 3.65 -11.34
CA ARG A 80 -19.37 4.64 -11.97
C ARG A 80 -20.53 3.98 -12.72
N PRO A 81 -21.68 3.75 -12.06
CA PRO A 81 -22.85 3.12 -12.69
C PRO A 81 -23.35 3.85 -13.94
N ARG A 82 -23.24 5.19 -13.96
CA ARG A 82 -23.69 6.03 -15.10
C ARG A 82 -22.89 5.79 -16.39
N THR A 83 -21.60 5.44 -16.29
CA THR A 83 -20.71 5.18 -17.44
C THR A 83 -20.41 3.69 -17.64
N GLN A 84 -20.89 2.82 -16.75
CA GLN A 84 -20.56 1.39 -16.70
C GLN A 84 -19.04 1.14 -16.74
N GLY A 85 -18.31 1.96 -15.98
CA GLY A 85 -16.85 1.97 -15.89
C GLY A 85 -16.33 2.15 -14.48
N LEU A 86 -15.01 2.23 -14.35
CA LEU A 86 -14.32 2.59 -13.12
C LEU A 86 -13.64 3.95 -13.27
N ALA A 87 -13.58 4.73 -12.19
CA ALA A 87 -12.63 5.84 -12.10
C ALA A 87 -11.49 5.46 -11.16
N VAL A 88 -10.27 5.49 -11.70
CA VAL A 88 -9.02 5.29 -10.97
C VAL A 88 -8.53 6.67 -10.55
N ILE A 89 -8.85 7.06 -9.32
CA ILE A 89 -8.44 8.34 -8.76
C ILE A 89 -6.98 8.22 -8.33
N VAL A 90 -6.12 9.11 -8.83
CA VAL A 90 -4.69 9.13 -8.52
C VAL A 90 -4.24 10.49 -8.00
N SER A 91 -3.40 10.48 -6.97
CA SER A 91 -2.85 11.70 -6.37
C SER A 91 -1.40 11.48 -5.94
N ILE A 92 -0.69 12.57 -5.66
CA ILE A 92 0.72 12.58 -5.28
C ILE A 92 0.89 13.63 -4.16
N ASN A 93 1.79 13.45 -3.19
CA ASN A 93 1.96 14.47 -2.14
C ASN A 93 2.29 15.84 -2.78
N ARG A 94 1.61 16.90 -2.33
CA ARG A 94 1.78 18.25 -2.87
C ARG A 94 1.96 19.28 -1.78
N GLU A 95 2.83 20.24 -2.06
CA GLU A 95 2.99 21.42 -1.21
C GLU A 95 1.99 22.53 -1.59
N ASN A 96 1.77 22.69 -2.91
CA ASN A 96 0.89 23.65 -3.58
C ASN A 96 0.32 23.03 -4.87
N ALA A 97 -0.60 23.71 -5.54
CA ALA A 97 -1.28 23.18 -6.74
C ALA A 97 -0.33 22.79 -7.88
N ALA A 98 0.75 23.54 -8.13
CA ALA A 98 1.72 23.25 -9.20
C ALA A 98 2.71 22.12 -8.84
N SER A 99 2.90 21.86 -7.55
CA SER A 99 3.81 20.84 -7.02
C SER A 99 3.53 19.46 -7.63
N ALA A 100 4.58 18.77 -8.10
CA ALA A 100 4.51 17.43 -8.71
C ALA A 100 3.54 17.25 -9.91
N GLN A 101 2.94 18.31 -10.47
CA GLN A 101 1.91 18.20 -11.53
C GLN A 101 2.40 17.42 -12.76
N GLY A 102 3.61 17.70 -13.25
CA GLY A 102 4.21 16.96 -14.37
C GLY A 102 4.53 15.48 -14.06
N THR A 103 4.60 15.10 -12.79
CA THR A 103 4.69 13.68 -12.38
C THR A 103 3.30 13.04 -12.35
N LEU A 104 2.28 13.76 -11.87
CA LEU A 104 0.91 13.22 -11.82
C LEU A 104 0.31 13.01 -13.22
N GLU A 105 0.50 13.93 -14.17
CA GLU A 105 0.02 13.71 -15.54
C GLU A 105 0.77 12.55 -16.25
N ARG A 106 2.04 12.32 -15.91
CA ARG A 106 2.78 11.14 -16.39
C ARG A 106 2.23 9.84 -15.80
N ILE A 107 1.85 9.83 -14.52
CA ILE A 107 1.17 8.70 -13.87
C ILE A 107 -0.17 8.45 -14.58
N ARG A 108 -0.98 9.49 -14.72
CA ARG A 108 -2.30 9.46 -15.35
C ARG A 108 -2.24 8.91 -16.78
N GLY A 109 -1.39 9.48 -17.63
CA GLY A 109 -1.24 9.06 -19.02
C GLY A 109 -0.70 7.63 -19.17
N GLY A 110 0.24 7.21 -18.31
CA GLY A 110 0.77 5.85 -18.32
C GLY A 110 -0.24 4.79 -17.90
N LEU A 111 -0.96 5.03 -16.79
CA LEU A 111 -2.05 4.16 -16.35
C LEU A 111 -3.19 4.13 -17.38
N GLN A 112 -3.57 5.27 -17.96
CA GLN A 112 -4.59 5.33 -19.01
C GLN A 112 -4.16 4.54 -20.25
N GLY A 113 -2.88 4.56 -20.60
CA GLY A 113 -2.31 3.72 -21.66
C GLY A 113 -2.50 2.23 -21.42
N ILE A 114 -2.35 1.76 -20.18
CA ILE A 114 -2.63 0.36 -19.80
C ILE A 114 -4.13 0.06 -19.93
N PHE A 115 -5.01 0.95 -19.47
CA PHE A 115 -6.46 0.77 -19.59
C PHE A 115 -6.94 0.79 -21.05
N SER A 116 -6.33 1.57 -21.94
CA SER A 116 -6.60 1.53 -23.39
C SER A 116 -6.24 0.19 -24.04
N VAL A 117 -5.34 -0.61 -23.47
CA VAL A 117 -5.12 -2.01 -23.89
C VAL A 117 -6.21 -2.93 -23.29
N LEU A 118 -6.56 -2.74 -22.02
CA LEU A 118 -7.60 -3.53 -21.33
C LEU A 118 -9.01 -3.32 -21.92
N ALA A 119 -9.29 -2.16 -22.51
CA ALA A 119 -10.52 -1.86 -23.25
C ALA A 119 -10.77 -2.83 -24.42
N ARG A 120 -9.70 -3.39 -25.01
CA ARG A 120 -9.75 -4.34 -26.14
C ARG A 120 -9.97 -5.80 -25.71
N VAL A 121 -10.21 -6.07 -24.42
CA VAL A 121 -10.39 -7.43 -23.90
C VAL A 121 -11.80 -7.96 -24.16
N GLU A 122 -11.91 -8.88 -25.12
CA GLU A 122 -13.17 -9.53 -25.51
C GLU A 122 -13.57 -10.71 -24.62
N HIS A 123 -14.82 -11.17 -24.75
CA HIS A 123 -15.38 -12.28 -23.98
C HIS A 123 -14.91 -13.65 -24.50
N GLY A 124 -13.64 -13.95 -24.22
CA GLY A 124 -12.94 -15.19 -24.55
C GLY A 124 -11.46 -15.06 -24.19
N GLY A 125 -10.88 -13.91 -24.53
CA GLY A 125 -9.52 -13.49 -24.23
C GLY A 125 -8.49 -14.02 -25.22
N SER A 126 -7.40 -13.26 -25.37
CA SER A 126 -6.26 -13.59 -26.23
C SER A 126 -4.97 -13.52 -25.43
N THR A 127 -4.12 -14.55 -25.54
CA THR A 127 -2.77 -14.56 -24.92
C THR A 127 -1.90 -13.40 -25.41
N ARG A 128 -2.13 -12.94 -26.64
CA ARG A 128 -1.51 -11.74 -27.20
C ARG A 128 -1.92 -10.46 -26.43
N LEU A 129 -3.17 -10.34 -25.99
CA LEU A 129 -3.60 -9.20 -25.18
C LEU A 129 -3.02 -9.25 -23.76
N GLU A 130 -2.85 -10.44 -23.16
CA GLU A 130 -2.14 -10.56 -21.87
C GLU A 130 -0.69 -10.06 -21.98
N TYR A 131 -0.02 -10.35 -23.11
CA TYR A 131 1.32 -9.83 -23.40
C TYR A 131 1.32 -8.33 -23.73
N GLU A 132 0.37 -7.81 -24.51
CA GLU A 132 0.27 -6.37 -24.81
C GLU A 132 -0.01 -5.54 -23.52
N VAL A 133 -0.73 -6.08 -22.54
CA VAL A 133 -0.89 -5.46 -21.21
C VAL A 133 0.44 -5.44 -20.44
N LEU A 134 1.19 -6.55 -20.43
CA LEU A 134 2.52 -6.57 -19.82
C LEU A 134 3.47 -5.56 -20.48
N HIS A 135 3.50 -5.50 -21.81
CA HIS A 135 4.32 -4.54 -22.56
C HIS A 135 3.99 -3.09 -22.18
N ALA A 136 2.70 -2.75 -22.07
CA ALA A 136 2.27 -1.42 -21.63
C ALA A 136 2.73 -1.10 -20.18
N VAL A 137 2.66 -2.08 -19.27
CA VAL A 137 3.15 -1.97 -17.88
C VAL A 137 4.68 -1.79 -17.83
N ILE A 138 5.45 -2.59 -18.57
CA ILE A 138 6.90 -2.48 -18.61
C ILE A 138 7.34 -1.15 -19.24
N ARG A 139 6.71 -0.71 -20.32
CA ARG A 139 6.97 0.58 -20.97
C ARG A 139 6.68 1.78 -20.03
N PHE A 140 5.65 1.68 -19.19
CA PHE A 140 5.32 2.71 -18.20
C PHE A 140 6.29 2.72 -17.02
N CYS A 141 6.59 1.55 -16.45
CA CYS A 141 7.39 1.43 -15.22
C CYS A 141 8.90 1.24 -15.46
N GLY A 142 9.36 1.08 -16.71
CA GLY A 142 10.68 0.57 -17.06
C GLY A 142 11.86 1.34 -16.46
N THR A 143 11.74 2.67 -16.37
CA THR A 143 12.74 3.52 -15.70
C THR A 143 12.90 3.18 -14.21
N MET A 144 11.84 2.75 -13.53
CA MET A 144 11.88 2.35 -12.11
C MET A 144 12.28 0.89 -11.93
N ILE A 145 11.90 0.00 -12.86
CA ILE A 145 12.39 -1.38 -12.89
C ILE A 145 13.94 -1.37 -12.94
N GLN A 146 14.51 -0.57 -13.85
CA GLN A 146 15.97 -0.38 -13.96
C GLN A 146 16.61 0.16 -12.66
N LYS A 147 15.91 0.98 -11.88
CA LYS A 147 16.42 1.50 -10.58
C LYS A 147 16.28 0.52 -9.44
N ARG A 148 15.20 -0.27 -9.37
CA ARG A 148 15.03 -1.36 -8.39
C ARG A 148 16.17 -2.38 -8.49
N ILE A 149 16.62 -2.69 -9.72
CA ILE A 149 17.79 -3.52 -9.97
C ILE A 149 19.14 -2.79 -9.89
N CYS A 150 19.11 -1.46 -9.78
CA CYS A 150 20.28 -0.56 -9.75
C CYS A 150 21.16 -0.66 -11.00
N SER A 151 20.54 -0.71 -12.19
CA SER A 151 21.17 -0.76 -13.51
C SER A 151 22.08 0.45 -13.77
N LYS A 152 23.20 0.23 -14.49
CA LYS A 152 24.17 1.29 -14.81
C LYS A 152 23.64 2.25 -15.89
N ARG A 153 22.58 1.87 -16.62
CA ARG A 153 21.91 2.71 -17.63
C ARG A 153 21.30 3.97 -17.03
N VAL A 154 20.72 3.85 -15.84
CA VAL A 154 20.09 4.97 -15.15
C VAL A 154 21.14 5.69 -14.31
N ARG A 155 21.38 6.96 -14.61
CA ARG A 155 22.31 7.80 -13.84
C ARG A 155 21.89 7.83 -12.37
N ALA A 156 22.78 7.38 -11.49
CA ALA A 156 22.55 7.40 -10.04
C ALA A 156 22.53 8.85 -9.54
N HIS A 157 21.33 9.40 -9.34
CA HIS A 157 21.13 10.77 -8.86
C HIS A 157 21.59 11.02 -7.42
N ASN A 158 21.95 9.98 -6.67
CA ASN A 158 22.40 10.09 -5.28
C ASN A 158 23.39 8.96 -4.92
N PRO A 159 24.71 9.20 -4.98
CA PRO A 159 25.73 8.17 -4.75
C PRO A 159 25.81 7.69 -3.28
N VAL A 160 25.17 8.39 -2.35
CA VAL A 160 25.21 8.07 -0.90
C VAL A 160 24.49 6.75 -0.60
N ARG A 161 23.51 6.33 -1.42
CA ARG A 161 22.80 5.05 -1.26
C ARG A 161 23.37 3.97 -2.18
N SER A 162 24.55 3.47 -1.81
CA SER A 162 25.22 2.34 -2.51
C SER A 162 24.48 1.01 -2.34
N ARG A 163 23.35 0.85 -3.04
CA ARG A 163 22.69 -0.45 -3.25
C ARG A 163 23.43 -1.20 -4.35
N SER A 164 23.91 -2.41 -4.05
CA SER A 164 24.60 -3.24 -5.05
C SER A 164 23.66 -3.65 -6.18
N TYR A 165 24.18 -3.59 -7.42
CA TYR A 165 23.53 -4.06 -8.64
C TYR A 165 22.91 -5.45 -8.43
N PHE A 166 21.68 -5.65 -8.90
CA PHE A 166 20.95 -6.86 -8.53
C PHE A 166 21.61 -8.14 -9.06
N GLY A 167 22.26 -8.09 -10.23
CA GLY A 167 23.06 -9.23 -10.73
C GLY A 167 24.15 -9.66 -9.75
N ASN A 168 24.83 -8.72 -9.08
CA ASN A 168 25.84 -9.05 -8.06
C ASN A 168 25.23 -9.80 -6.87
N VAL A 169 23.96 -9.50 -6.52
CA VAL A 169 23.25 -10.14 -5.41
C VAL A 169 22.65 -11.48 -5.81
N VAL A 170 22.06 -11.60 -7.02
CA VAL A 170 21.64 -12.90 -7.57
C VAL A 170 22.84 -13.85 -7.62
N LYS A 171 24.00 -13.38 -8.09
CA LYS A 171 25.23 -14.19 -8.13
C LYS A 171 25.64 -14.68 -6.74
N GLN A 172 25.78 -13.79 -5.75
CA GLN A 172 26.17 -14.19 -4.39
C GLN A 172 25.20 -15.22 -3.76
N VAL A 173 23.90 -15.12 -4.03
CA VAL A 173 22.93 -16.10 -3.54
C VAL A 173 23.05 -17.44 -4.29
N VAL A 174 23.29 -17.42 -5.60
CA VAL A 174 23.58 -18.65 -6.37
C VAL A 174 24.87 -19.32 -5.89
N ASP A 175 25.96 -18.57 -5.75
CA ASP A 175 27.26 -19.09 -5.27
C ASP A 175 27.10 -19.73 -3.87
N ALA A 176 26.35 -19.09 -2.96
CA ALA A 176 26.04 -19.65 -1.64
C ALA A 176 25.18 -20.93 -1.70
N VAL A 177 24.16 -20.98 -2.57
CA VAL A 177 23.34 -22.19 -2.78
C VAL A 177 24.17 -23.33 -3.37
N VAL A 178 25.05 -23.06 -4.34
CA VAL A 178 25.95 -24.04 -4.94
C VAL A 178 26.86 -24.66 -3.88
N VAL A 179 27.58 -23.84 -3.12
CA VAL A 179 28.48 -24.30 -2.05
C VAL A 179 27.73 -25.10 -0.98
N TRP A 180 26.58 -24.61 -0.53
CA TRP A 180 25.74 -25.32 0.45
C TRP A 180 25.23 -26.66 -0.09
N SER A 181 24.84 -26.74 -1.37
CA SER A 181 24.34 -27.96 -2.00
C SER A 181 25.42 -29.04 -2.19
N GLY A 182 26.67 -28.64 -2.43
CA GLY A 182 27.80 -29.57 -2.50
C GLY A 182 28.24 -30.15 -1.16
N GLN A 183 27.81 -29.55 -0.04
CA GLN A 183 28.18 -29.93 1.33
C GLN A 183 27.04 -30.62 2.11
N SER A 184 25.80 -30.51 1.65
CA SER A 184 24.61 -30.93 2.40
C SER A 184 24.05 -32.27 1.92
N ARG A 185 23.60 -33.12 2.84
CA ARG A 185 22.78 -34.29 2.50
C ARG A 185 21.37 -33.83 2.12
N MET A 186 21.00 -33.98 0.86
CA MET A 186 19.71 -33.53 0.31
C MET A 186 18.77 -34.69 0.02
N THR A 187 17.46 -34.46 0.11
CA THR A 187 16.48 -35.36 -0.52
C THR A 187 16.48 -35.16 -2.05
N PRO A 188 15.99 -36.12 -2.85
CA PRO A 188 15.80 -35.93 -4.29
C PRO A 188 14.88 -34.74 -4.64
N GLN A 189 13.96 -34.38 -3.73
CA GLN A 189 13.05 -33.25 -3.89
C GLN A 189 13.78 -31.92 -3.67
N ASP A 190 14.66 -31.83 -2.67
CA ASP A 190 15.46 -30.62 -2.43
C ASP A 190 16.52 -30.44 -3.52
N TYR A 191 17.13 -31.52 -3.99
CA TYR A 191 18.06 -31.48 -5.13
C TYR A 191 17.38 -30.96 -6.41
N SER A 192 16.14 -31.37 -6.70
CA SER A 192 15.42 -30.86 -7.88
C SER A 192 15.00 -29.40 -7.72
N LEU A 193 14.61 -28.96 -6.51
CA LEU A 193 14.36 -27.56 -6.18
C LEU A 193 15.62 -26.69 -6.33
N VAL A 194 16.77 -27.15 -5.82
CA VAL A 194 18.08 -26.48 -5.94
C VAL A 194 18.50 -26.38 -7.41
N LYS A 195 18.38 -27.46 -8.18
CA LYS A 195 18.68 -27.45 -9.62
C LYS A 195 17.78 -26.48 -10.39
N HIS A 196 16.50 -26.39 -10.03
CA HIS A 196 15.56 -25.42 -10.60
C HIS A 196 15.91 -23.98 -10.21
N PHE A 197 16.27 -23.73 -8.95
CA PHE A 197 16.71 -22.44 -8.44
C PHE A 197 17.95 -21.93 -9.18
N ILE A 198 19.01 -22.75 -9.26
CA ILE A 198 20.28 -22.40 -9.91
C ILE A 198 20.04 -22.14 -11.40
N GLY A 199 19.32 -23.02 -12.10
CA GLY A 199 19.03 -22.84 -13.53
C GLY A 199 18.22 -21.58 -13.84
N THR A 200 17.22 -21.26 -13.01
CA THR A 200 16.39 -20.05 -13.20
C THR A 200 17.16 -18.78 -12.82
N SER A 201 17.97 -18.82 -11.77
CA SER A 201 18.79 -17.67 -11.33
C SER A 201 19.96 -17.38 -12.27
N ASN A 202 20.58 -18.41 -12.88
CA ASN A 202 21.59 -18.24 -13.91
C ASN A 202 21.00 -17.66 -15.21
N ASN A 203 19.78 -18.05 -15.57
CA ASN A 203 19.05 -17.37 -16.64
C ASN A 203 18.76 -15.91 -16.29
N MET A 204 18.39 -15.61 -15.03
CA MET A 204 18.21 -14.23 -14.56
C MET A 204 19.49 -13.39 -14.64
N LEU A 205 20.65 -13.96 -14.30
CA LEU A 205 21.97 -13.33 -14.47
C LEU A 205 22.25 -13.00 -15.94
N LEU A 206 22.05 -13.96 -16.84
CA LEU A 206 22.22 -13.78 -18.29
C LEU A 206 21.37 -12.62 -18.82
N VAL A 207 20.09 -12.54 -18.41
CA VAL A 207 19.18 -11.47 -18.84
C VAL A 207 19.59 -10.12 -18.25
N LEU A 208 20.08 -10.08 -17.00
CA LEU A 208 20.65 -8.88 -16.38
C LEU A 208 21.92 -8.40 -17.09
N GLU A 209 22.82 -9.28 -17.50
CA GLU A 209 24.03 -8.93 -18.25
C GLU A 209 23.72 -8.46 -19.68
N GLN A 210 22.74 -9.09 -20.33
CA GLN A 210 22.23 -8.66 -21.64
C GLN A 210 21.47 -7.33 -21.56
N LEU A 211 20.74 -7.07 -20.48
CA LEU A 211 20.09 -5.78 -20.24
C LEU A 211 21.13 -4.66 -20.14
N GLU A 212 22.23 -4.84 -19.41
CA GLU A 212 23.28 -3.82 -19.32
C GLU A 212 23.95 -3.56 -20.69
N SER A 213 24.00 -4.52 -21.61
CA SER A 213 24.72 -4.43 -22.89
C SER A 213 23.86 -4.17 -24.15
N CYS A 214 22.54 -4.29 -24.09
CA CYS A 214 21.64 -4.14 -25.25
C CYS A 214 21.54 -2.69 -25.82
N PRO A 215 21.12 -2.50 -27.09
CA PRO A 215 20.76 -1.17 -27.58
C PRO A 215 19.40 -0.72 -27.01
N GLU A 216 19.20 0.60 -26.87
CA GLU A 216 18.05 1.16 -26.12
C GLU A 216 16.67 0.67 -26.60
N ARG A 217 16.49 0.47 -27.90
CA ARG A 217 15.28 -0.08 -28.53
C ARG A 217 14.88 -1.49 -28.06
N ASP A 218 15.80 -2.22 -27.42
CA ASP A 218 15.64 -3.60 -26.98
C ASP A 218 15.58 -3.71 -25.44
N VAL A 219 15.67 -2.58 -24.71
CA VAL A 219 15.60 -2.52 -23.24
C VAL A 219 14.25 -3.02 -22.71
N ASP A 220 13.12 -2.53 -23.23
CA ASP A 220 11.77 -2.95 -22.80
C ASP A 220 11.60 -4.48 -22.87
N LYS A 221 12.09 -5.10 -23.94
CA LYS A 221 12.06 -6.57 -24.15
C LYS A 221 12.90 -7.31 -23.10
N LYS A 222 14.06 -6.76 -22.73
CA LYS A 222 14.92 -7.34 -21.68
C LYS A 222 14.35 -7.13 -20.28
N LEU A 223 13.59 -6.06 -20.05
CA LEU A 223 12.84 -5.85 -18.81
C LEU A 223 11.63 -6.81 -18.70
N GLU A 224 10.91 -7.07 -19.80
CA GLU A 224 9.88 -8.12 -19.87
C GLU A 224 10.45 -9.51 -19.55
N GLU A 225 11.56 -9.89 -20.20
CA GLU A 225 12.22 -11.18 -19.98
C GLU A 225 12.69 -11.32 -18.52
N LEU A 226 13.27 -10.26 -17.95
CA LEU A 226 13.70 -10.21 -16.55
C LEU A 226 12.53 -10.38 -15.57
N VAL A 227 11.42 -9.68 -15.81
CA VAL A 227 10.19 -9.76 -15.01
C VAL A 227 9.52 -11.13 -15.11
N PHE A 228 9.52 -11.73 -16.30
CA PHE A 228 9.03 -13.10 -16.51
C PHE A 228 9.86 -14.14 -15.76
N VAL A 229 11.20 -14.03 -15.81
CA VAL A 229 12.12 -14.92 -15.08
C VAL A 229 11.99 -14.74 -13.57
N ALA A 230 11.92 -13.49 -13.07
CA ALA A 230 11.63 -13.20 -11.67
C ALA A 230 10.30 -13.83 -11.22
N SER A 231 9.24 -13.72 -12.03
CA SER A 231 7.94 -14.32 -11.74
C SER A 231 7.95 -15.85 -11.74
N ARG A 232 8.78 -16.50 -12.56
CA ARG A 232 8.97 -17.97 -12.49
C ARG A 232 9.65 -18.36 -11.18
N LEU A 233 10.66 -17.61 -10.76
CA LEU A 233 11.39 -17.86 -9.51
C LEU A 233 10.50 -17.62 -8.28
N ASN A 234 9.78 -16.50 -8.22
CA ASN A 234 8.89 -16.10 -7.12
C ASN A 234 7.74 -17.09 -6.87
N ARG A 235 7.30 -17.83 -7.90
CA ARG A 235 6.25 -18.87 -7.79
C ARG A 235 6.74 -20.17 -7.14
N SER A 236 8.03 -20.32 -6.86
CA SER A 236 8.57 -21.50 -6.16
C SER A 236 8.23 -21.44 -4.68
N GLN A 237 7.13 -22.08 -4.26
CA GLN A 237 6.62 -22.02 -2.88
C GLN A 237 7.67 -22.33 -1.79
N ARG A 238 8.57 -23.30 -2.05
CA ARG A 238 9.66 -23.70 -1.13
C ARG A 238 10.93 -22.83 -1.21
N LEU A 239 10.93 -21.74 -1.99
CA LEU A 239 12.08 -20.84 -2.11
C LEU A 239 12.45 -20.14 -0.78
N PRO A 240 11.52 -19.62 0.03
CA PRO A 240 11.85 -19.07 1.35
C PRO A 240 12.48 -20.12 2.26
N ASP A 241 12.03 -21.38 2.18
CA ASP A 241 12.55 -22.48 3.00
C ASP A 241 13.98 -22.83 2.60
N LEU A 242 14.22 -22.98 1.29
CA LEU A 242 15.55 -23.23 0.71
C LEU A 242 16.57 -22.17 1.14
N LEU A 243 16.19 -20.89 1.14
CA LEU A 243 17.08 -19.80 1.56
C LEU A 243 17.17 -19.63 3.08
N ARG A 244 16.25 -20.23 3.85
CA ARG A 244 16.34 -20.33 5.32
C ARG A 244 17.21 -21.50 5.78
N SER A 245 17.31 -22.59 5.02
CA SER A 245 18.18 -23.74 5.34
C SER A 245 19.68 -23.50 5.10
N ILE A 246 20.06 -22.38 4.46
CA ILE A 246 21.46 -22.00 4.24
C ILE A 246 21.97 -21.25 5.49
N PRO A 247 23.09 -21.67 6.11
CA PRO A 247 23.64 -21.02 7.29
C PRO A 247 23.97 -19.53 7.08
N SER A 248 23.68 -18.69 8.07
CA SER A 248 23.87 -17.23 8.01
C SER A 248 25.31 -16.78 7.71
N ARG A 249 26.30 -17.63 7.99
CA ARG A 249 27.73 -17.44 7.64
C ARG A 249 28.01 -17.54 6.13
N SER A 250 27.14 -18.20 5.38
CA SER A 250 27.24 -18.44 3.93
C SER A 250 26.24 -17.56 3.16
N LEU A 251 25.05 -17.34 3.71
CA LEU A 251 24.06 -16.39 3.20
C LEU A 251 23.50 -15.55 4.35
N ASN A 252 24.00 -14.33 4.53
CA ASN A 252 23.51 -13.46 5.60
C ASN A 252 22.06 -13.00 5.34
N THR A 253 21.32 -12.78 6.42
CA THR A 253 19.91 -12.37 6.41
C THR A 253 19.66 -11.17 5.50
N SER A 254 20.47 -10.10 5.59
CA SER A 254 20.23 -8.89 4.80
C SER A 254 20.45 -9.07 3.30
N LEU A 255 21.28 -10.03 2.87
CA LEU A 255 21.47 -10.40 1.47
C LEU A 255 20.32 -11.27 0.97
N ARG A 256 19.88 -12.26 1.76
CA ARG A 256 18.71 -13.10 1.47
C ARG A 256 17.44 -12.27 1.31
N ASP A 257 17.16 -11.40 2.28
CA ASP A 257 15.93 -10.61 2.29
C ASP A 257 15.96 -9.57 1.17
N GLY A 258 17.12 -8.97 0.89
CA GLY A 258 17.35 -8.06 -0.24
C GLY A 258 17.36 -8.73 -1.63
N PHE A 259 17.46 -10.06 -1.68
CA PHE A 259 17.22 -10.88 -2.86
C PHE A 259 15.74 -11.22 -3.02
N MET A 260 15.10 -11.73 -1.96
CA MET A 260 13.68 -12.09 -1.97
C MET A 260 12.78 -10.89 -2.28
N MET A 261 13.02 -9.76 -1.62
CA MET A 261 12.26 -8.52 -1.86
C MET A 261 12.37 -8.05 -3.31
N ARG A 262 13.57 -8.00 -3.90
CA ARG A 262 13.74 -7.56 -5.30
C ARG A 262 13.21 -8.56 -6.33
N THR A 263 13.32 -9.86 -6.05
CA THR A 263 12.67 -10.90 -6.88
C THR A 263 11.14 -10.76 -6.85
N GLY A 264 10.55 -10.52 -5.67
CA GLY A 264 9.13 -10.27 -5.50
C GLY A 264 8.65 -8.96 -6.16
N GLU A 265 9.38 -7.86 -6.01
CA GLU A 265 9.08 -6.59 -6.69
C GLU A 265 9.08 -6.74 -8.22
N LEU A 266 10.05 -7.46 -8.79
CA LEU A 266 10.08 -7.74 -10.23
C LEU A 266 8.93 -8.66 -10.66
N ALA A 267 8.68 -9.75 -9.91
CA ALA A 267 7.58 -10.67 -10.17
C ALA A 267 6.21 -9.98 -10.14
N ARG A 268 6.01 -8.99 -9.27
CA ARG A 268 4.75 -8.25 -9.11
C ARG A 268 4.31 -7.55 -10.40
N TYR A 269 5.23 -7.10 -11.25
CA TYR A 269 4.86 -6.53 -12.56
C TYR A 269 4.19 -7.58 -13.48
N GLN A 270 4.70 -8.82 -13.52
CA GLN A 270 4.06 -9.94 -14.25
C GLN A 270 2.72 -10.33 -13.62
N GLU A 271 2.72 -10.52 -12.29
CA GLU A 271 1.55 -11.00 -11.53
C GLU A 271 0.39 -10.00 -11.61
N PHE A 272 0.66 -8.70 -11.47
CA PHE A 272 -0.38 -7.68 -11.56
C PHE A 272 -0.83 -7.39 -12.99
N SER A 273 0.05 -7.45 -14.00
CA SER A 273 -0.35 -7.36 -15.41
C SER A 273 -1.35 -8.48 -15.78
N ARG A 274 -1.05 -9.72 -15.34
CA ARG A 274 -1.96 -10.85 -15.49
C ARG A 274 -3.24 -10.66 -14.69
N HIS A 275 -3.17 -10.16 -13.46
CA HIS A 275 -4.36 -9.87 -12.65
C HIS A 275 -5.28 -8.84 -13.32
N LEU A 276 -4.74 -7.72 -13.83
CA LEU A 276 -5.51 -6.70 -14.55
C LEU A 276 -6.22 -7.30 -15.76
N TYR A 277 -5.51 -8.07 -16.59
CA TYR A 277 -6.07 -8.72 -17.77
C TYR A 277 -7.17 -9.74 -17.40
N GLN A 278 -6.94 -10.62 -16.42
CA GLN A 278 -7.94 -11.59 -15.98
C GLN A 278 -9.15 -10.91 -15.29
N THR A 279 -8.94 -9.78 -14.60
CA THR A 279 -10.05 -8.98 -14.06
C THR A 279 -10.84 -8.31 -15.19
N ALA A 280 -10.20 -7.77 -16.23
CA ALA A 280 -10.89 -7.19 -17.40
C ALA A 280 -11.69 -8.25 -18.20
N LYS A 281 -11.21 -9.49 -18.28
CA LYS A 281 -12.00 -10.60 -18.85
C LYS A 281 -13.33 -10.79 -18.12
N ASN A 282 -13.35 -10.69 -16.79
CA ASN A 282 -14.49 -11.03 -15.94
C ASN A 282 -15.34 -9.82 -15.49
N ILE A 283 -14.80 -8.60 -15.50
CA ILE A 283 -15.45 -7.38 -15.03
C ILE A 283 -15.39 -6.32 -16.14
N VAL A 284 -16.54 -6.05 -16.76
CA VAL A 284 -16.68 -5.09 -17.88
C VAL A 284 -16.27 -3.67 -17.46
N LEU A 285 -16.54 -3.27 -16.21
CA LEU A 285 -16.20 -1.93 -15.69
C LEU A 285 -14.71 -1.57 -15.87
N LEU A 286 -13.80 -2.56 -15.75
CA LEU A 286 -12.35 -2.33 -15.89
C LEU A 286 -11.92 -2.07 -17.35
N ARG A 287 -12.76 -2.41 -18.34
CA ARG A 287 -12.55 -2.10 -19.77
C ARG A 287 -12.88 -0.64 -20.08
N HIS A 288 -13.74 -0.02 -19.28
CA HIS A 288 -14.12 1.39 -19.38
C HIS A 288 -13.53 2.18 -18.21
N ALA A 289 -12.26 1.90 -17.87
CA ALA A 289 -11.56 2.57 -16.77
C ALA A 289 -10.93 3.90 -17.22
N GLU A 290 -11.29 4.97 -16.51
CA GLU A 290 -10.74 6.32 -16.68
C GLU A 290 -9.75 6.63 -15.53
N VAL A 291 -8.63 7.29 -15.83
CA VAL A 291 -7.65 7.73 -14.82
C VAL A 291 -7.78 9.22 -14.56
N ILE A 292 -8.12 9.56 -13.31
CA ILE A 292 -8.40 10.92 -12.87
C ILE A 292 -7.28 11.37 -11.94
N ALA A 293 -6.46 12.29 -12.43
CA ALA A 293 -5.53 13.02 -11.59
C ALA A 293 -6.31 13.96 -10.66
N VAL A 294 -6.12 13.82 -9.35
CA VAL A 294 -6.67 14.77 -8.38
C VAL A 294 -6.01 16.13 -8.59
N SER A 295 -6.85 17.11 -8.91
CA SER A 295 -6.56 18.53 -8.79
C SER A 295 -7.45 19.11 -7.69
N LEU A 296 -6.88 19.93 -6.83
CA LEU A 296 -7.60 20.75 -5.85
C LEU A 296 -7.32 22.21 -6.19
N ASP A 297 -8.25 23.11 -5.89
CA ASP A 297 -8.09 24.54 -6.16
C ASP A 297 -6.97 25.16 -5.33
N GLU A 298 -6.39 26.28 -5.78
CA GLU A 298 -5.29 26.94 -5.07
C GLU A 298 -5.64 27.29 -3.62
N GLY A 299 -6.90 27.67 -3.37
CA GLY A 299 -7.45 27.91 -2.03
C GLY A 299 -7.28 26.71 -1.08
N CYS A 300 -7.41 25.47 -1.57
CA CYS A 300 -7.18 24.26 -0.77
C CYS A 300 -5.71 24.15 -0.29
N TYR A 301 -4.77 24.80 -0.98
CA TYR A 301 -3.36 24.84 -0.63
C TYR A 301 -2.96 26.06 0.18
N GLU A 302 -3.88 26.98 0.51
CA GLU A 302 -3.57 28.10 1.41
C GLU A 302 -2.98 27.62 2.75
N ARG A 303 -2.16 28.46 3.36
CA ARG A 303 -1.55 28.22 4.68
C ARG A 303 -2.04 29.31 5.64
N GLY A 304 -2.50 28.91 6.83
CA GLY A 304 -2.72 29.85 7.93
C GLY A 304 -1.44 30.63 8.23
N SER A 305 -1.57 31.94 8.52
CA SER A 305 -0.41 32.80 8.77
C SER A 305 0.45 32.27 9.92
N CYS A 306 1.73 31.97 9.64
CA CYS A 306 2.65 31.49 10.68
C CYS A 306 2.74 32.53 11.81
N PRO A 307 2.48 32.16 13.07
CA PRO A 307 2.54 33.10 14.18
C PRO A 307 3.99 33.50 14.46
N ARG A 308 4.17 34.72 15.01
CA ARG A 308 5.49 35.22 15.44
C ARG A 308 6.06 34.44 16.62
N PHE A 309 5.17 33.93 17.48
CA PHE A 309 5.49 33.17 18.69
C PHE A 309 4.65 31.88 18.72
N PHE A 310 5.26 30.79 19.18
CA PHE A 310 4.60 29.53 19.49
C PHE A 310 4.56 29.33 21.01
N SER A 311 3.69 28.45 21.47
CA SER A 311 3.61 28.02 22.86
C SER A 311 4.93 27.34 23.27
N ASN A 312 5.43 27.58 24.49
CA ASN A 312 6.61 26.88 24.98
C ASN A 312 6.29 25.41 25.34
N PHE A 313 7.31 24.58 25.58
CA PHE A 313 7.12 23.15 25.88
C PHE A 313 6.18 22.91 27.09
N GLY A 314 6.28 23.74 28.12
CA GLY A 314 5.44 23.67 29.31
C GLY A 314 3.98 24.04 29.03
N ASP A 315 3.75 25.07 28.21
CA ASP A 315 2.40 25.47 27.80
C ASP A 315 1.72 24.39 26.94
N CYS A 316 2.49 23.73 26.05
CA CYS A 316 1.99 22.59 25.26
C CYS A 316 1.62 21.39 26.14
N LEU A 317 2.48 21.03 27.10
CA LEU A 317 2.23 19.95 28.05
C LEU A 317 1.06 20.26 29.01
N ALA A 318 0.87 21.53 29.38
CA ALA A 318 -0.26 21.96 30.20
C ALA A 318 -1.62 21.72 29.52
N ARG A 319 -1.69 21.78 28.18
CA ARG A 319 -2.90 21.38 27.41
C ARG A 319 -3.20 19.88 27.49
N CYS A 320 -2.19 19.06 27.79
CA CYS A 320 -2.30 17.62 27.96
C CYS A 320 -2.52 17.23 29.43
N GLY A 321 -2.60 18.21 30.35
CA GLY A 321 -2.83 18.01 31.79
C GLY A 321 -1.57 18.00 32.66
N HIS A 322 -0.37 18.15 32.10
CA HIS A 322 0.89 18.06 32.86
C HIS A 322 1.36 19.45 33.33
N GLY A 323 1.65 19.58 34.63
CA GLY A 323 2.06 20.86 35.22
C GLY A 323 3.56 21.16 35.10
N LYS A 324 3.97 22.35 35.55
CA LYS A 324 5.40 22.79 35.56
C LYS A 324 6.36 21.83 36.31
N LYS A 325 5.85 21.04 37.27
CA LYS A 325 6.62 19.99 37.95
C LYS A 325 6.88 18.80 37.03
N ASP A 326 5.89 18.45 36.22
CA ASP A 326 5.86 17.29 35.34
C ASP A 326 6.66 17.54 34.06
N THR A 327 6.58 18.76 33.51
CA THR A 327 7.53 19.26 32.50
C THR A 327 8.99 19.11 32.95
N ARG A 328 9.29 19.42 34.22
CA ARG A 328 10.66 19.28 34.76
C ARG A 328 11.09 17.82 34.83
N LYS A 329 10.22 16.91 35.31
CA LYS A 329 10.49 15.46 35.31
C LYS A 329 10.80 14.97 33.90
N LEU A 330 9.95 15.30 32.92
CA LEU A 330 10.13 14.84 31.54
C LEU A 330 11.42 15.38 30.90
N CYS A 331 11.79 16.65 31.15
CA CYS A 331 13.12 17.17 30.76
C CYS A 331 14.27 16.36 31.38
N GLN A 332 14.15 15.93 32.64
CA GLN A 332 15.15 15.09 33.32
C GLN A 332 15.19 13.66 32.77
N SER A 333 14.03 13.05 32.45
CA SER A 333 13.94 11.72 31.84
C SER A 333 14.43 11.68 30.39
N LEU A 334 14.39 12.81 29.67
CA LEU A 334 14.86 12.94 28.28
C LEU A 334 16.30 13.43 28.15
N ASP A 335 16.96 13.81 29.26
CA ASP A 335 18.27 14.48 29.30
C ASP A 335 18.37 15.72 28.38
N ILE A 336 17.32 16.56 28.37
CA ILE A 336 17.26 17.81 27.59
C ILE A 336 16.87 19.01 28.45
N SER A 337 17.42 20.19 28.14
CA SER A 337 17.03 21.41 28.84
C SER A 337 15.64 21.91 28.42
N PHE A 338 14.96 22.65 29.30
CA PHE A 338 13.64 23.24 28.99
C PHE A 338 13.68 24.24 27.84
N SER A 339 14.78 24.99 27.68
CA SER A 339 14.97 25.87 26.52
C SER A 339 15.09 25.02 25.27
N GLU A 340 16.04 24.10 25.22
CA GLU A 340 16.29 23.24 24.06
C GLU A 340 15.04 22.45 23.61
N ALA A 341 14.24 21.93 24.53
CA ALA A 341 12.96 21.31 24.22
C ALA A 341 11.98 22.31 23.57
N THR A 342 11.87 23.52 24.14
CA THR A 342 11.06 24.62 23.59
C THR A 342 11.56 25.08 22.23
N ASP A 343 12.87 25.16 22.02
CA ASP A 343 13.52 25.59 20.80
C ASP A 343 13.33 24.55 19.68
N LYS A 344 13.53 23.25 19.99
CA LYS A 344 13.22 22.11 19.09
C LYS A 344 11.74 22.12 18.66
N ILE A 345 10.81 22.26 19.62
CA ILE A 345 9.36 22.29 19.35
C ILE A 345 8.97 23.53 18.54
N THR A 346 9.50 24.72 18.88
CA THR A 346 9.21 25.97 18.17
C THR A 346 9.72 25.93 16.74
N ALA A 347 10.93 25.43 16.52
CA ALA A 347 11.51 25.25 15.19
C ALA A 347 10.70 24.25 14.35
N GLN A 348 10.32 23.10 14.93
CA GLN A 348 9.55 22.09 14.22
C GLN A 348 8.10 22.52 13.96
N ALA A 349 7.42 23.19 14.90
CA ALA A 349 6.08 23.74 14.69
C ALA A 349 6.08 24.83 13.61
N ARG A 350 7.07 25.74 13.62
CA ARG A 350 7.28 26.72 12.54
C ARG A 350 7.45 26.03 11.19
N LYS A 351 8.33 25.03 11.12
CA LYS A 351 8.56 24.23 9.91
C LYS A 351 7.30 23.50 9.42
N THR A 352 6.49 22.99 10.34
CA THR A 352 5.17 22.40 10.02
C THR A 352 4.19 23.43 9.47
N MET A 353 4.19 24.68 9.95
CA MET A 353 3.36 25.73 9.32
C MET A 353 3.85 26.09 7.91
N THR A 354 5.17 26.23 7.70
CA THR A 354 5.73 26.81 6.46
C THR A 354 6.01 25.81 5.34
N GLU A 355 6.46 24.59 5.63
CA GLU A 355 6.98 23.63 4.64
C GLU A 355 6.13 22.35 4.50
N SER A 356 5.08 22.20 5.30
CA SER A 356 4.24 20.99 5.29
C SER A 356 3.50 20.76 3.98
N LYS A 357 3.30 19.50 3.64
CA LYS A 357 2.69 19.03 2.40
C LYS A 357 1.38 18.31 2.71
N ILE A 358 0.42 18.46 1.81
CA ILE A 358 -0.80 17.67 1.83
C ILE A 358 -0.44 16.30 1.25
N HIS A 359 -0.60 15.25 2.06
CA HIS A 359 -0.31 13.89 1.62
C HIS A 359 -1.33 13.39 0.58
N ALA A 360 -0.93 12.44 -0.25
CA ALA A 360 -1.72 11.92 -1.35
C ALA A 360 -3.06 11.30 -0.87
N GLU A 361 -3.05 10.52 0.22
CA GLU A 361 -4.28 9.95 0.78
C GLU A 361 -5.30 11.04 1.14
N ILE A 362 -4.80 12.15 1.71
CA ILE A 362 -5.61 13.31 2.14
C ILE A 362 -6.17 14.08 0.95
N GLN A 363 -5.44 14.16 -0.17
CA GLN A 363 -5.94 14.77 -1.41
C GLN A 363 -7.08 13.94 -2.03
N ILE A 364 -7.06 12.61 -1.93
CA ILE A 364 -8.20 11.77 -2.37
C ILE A 364 -9.42 11.98 -1.48
N VAL A 365 -9.25 12.08 -0.17
CA VAL A 365 -10.36 12.41 0.74
C VAL A 365 -10.94 13.80 0.41
N ALA A 366 -10.09 14.81 0.28
CA ALA A 366 -10.47 16.17 -0.09
C ALA A 366 -11.18 16.26 -1.46
N TYR A 367 -10.76 15.44 -2.44
CA TYR A 367 -11.44 15.32 -3.72
C TYR A 367 -12.89 14.86 -3.55
N TYR A 368 -13.17 13.88 -2.68
CA TYR A 368 -14.52 13.37 -2.46
C TYR A 368 -15.41 14.26 -1.58
N GLU A 369 -14.82 15.04 -0.68
CA GLU A 369 -15.52 16.10 0.05
C GLU A 369 -16.01 17.21 -0.90
N LEU A 370 -15.19 17.57 -1.90
CA LEU A 370 -15.55 18.53 -2.95
C LEU A 370 -16.43 17.92 -4.06
N ASN A 371 -16.36 16.60 -4.27
CA ASN A 371 -17.10 15.87 -5.30
C ASN A 371 -17.87 14.67 -4.70
N PRO A 372 -18.94 14.89 -3.90
CA PRO A 372 -19.69 13.79 -3.29
C PRO A 372 -20.32 12.86 -4.33
N THR A 373 -20.08 11.56 -4.18
CA THR A 373 -20.63 10.50 -5.04
C THR A 373 -21.28 9.40 -4.19
N SER A 374 -22.36 8.81 -4.70
CA SER A 374 -23.13 7.77 -3.98
C SER A 374 -22.37 6.46 -3.81
N LEU A 375 -21.32 6.22 -4.62
CA LEU A 375 -20.47 5.02 -4.56
C LEU A 375 -18.98 5.41 -4.50
N HIS A 376 -18.63 6.25 -3.52
CA HIS A 376 -17.21 6.55 -3.23
C HIS A 376 -16.41 5.24 -3.01
N PRO A 377 -15.11 5.20 -3.33
CA PRO A 377 -14.26 4.06 -3.00
C PRO A 377 -14.26 3.82 -1.49
N ARG A 378 -14.26 2.57 -1.07
CA ARG A 378 -14.13 2.18 0.35
C ARG A 378 -12.68 2.10 0.79
N VAL A 379 -11.73 1.97 -0.15
CA VAL A 379 -10.30 1.76 0.13
C VAL A 379 -9.41 2.76 -0.60
N ILE A 380 -8.44 3.33 0.12
CA ILE A 380 -7.33 4.13 -0.42
C ILE A 380 -6.03 3.35 -0.21
N CYS A 381 -5.20 3.23 -1.25
CA CYS A 381 -3.91 2.54 -1.19
C CYS A 381 -2.78 3.43 -1.71
N SER A 382 -1.64 3.44 -1.02
CA SER A 382 -0.45 4.20 -1.41
C SER A 382 0.68 3.29 -1.90
N ASN A 383 1.65 3.86 -2.62
CA ASN A 383 2.87 3.15 -3.06
C ASN A 383 3.87 2.88 -1.92
N LYS A 384 3.61 3.46 -0.75
CA LYS A 384 4.25 3.19 0.55
C LYS A 384 3.11 2.96 1.55
N ASP A 385 3.39 2.34 2.70
CA ASP A 385 2.40 2.28 3.78
C ASP A 385 2.02 3.71 4.22
N ALA A 386 0.82 3.92 4.74
CA ALA A 386 0.38 5.25 5.17
C ALA A 386 1.11 5.72 6.44
N CYS A 387 1.30 7.04 6.59
CA CYS A 387 1.86 7.58 7.84
C CYS A 387 0.82 7.64 8.97
N TYR A 388 1.29 7.82 10.21
CA TYR A 388 0.44 7.92 11.39
C TYR A 388 -0.69 8.96 11.24
N LEU A 389 -0.37 10.15 10.71
CA LEU A 389 -1.35 11.23 10.56
C LEU A 389 -2.37 10.96 9.44
N CYS A 390 -1.98 10.32 8.33
CA CYS A 390 -2.93 9.87 7.32
C CYS A 390 -3.86 8.78 7.87
N ASN A 391 -3.31 7.83 8.64
CA ASN A 391 -4.06 6.74 9.22
C ASN A 391 -5.08 7.25 10.26
N GLU A 392 -4.65 8.06 11.22
CA GLU A 392 -5.53 8.63 12.25
C GLU A 392 -6.58 9.59 11.64
N PHE A 393 -6.21 10.44 10.67
CA PHE A 393 -7.19 11.32 10.01
C PHE A 393 -8.30 10.52 9.32
N ILE A 394 -7.95 9.51 8.51
CA ILE A 394 -8.93 8.67 7.82
C ILE A 394 -9.73 7.81 8.82
N ARG A 395 -9.13 7.37 9.93
CA ARG A 395 -9.84 6.67 11.03
C ARG A 395 -10.89 7.56 11.69
N ILE A 396 -10.57 8.83 11.93
CA ILE A 396 -11.48 9.83 12.52
C ILE A 396 -12.57 10.21 11.51
N HIS A 397 -12.23 10.31 10.23
CA HIS A 397 -13.18 10.60 9.14
C HIS A 397 -14.17 9.46 8.86
N GLY A 398 -13.78 8.20 9.11
CA GLY A 398 -14.68 7.03 9.11
C GLY A 398 -15.24 6.57 7.77
N VAL A 399 -14.99 7.28 6.66
CA VAL A 399 -15.54 7.00 5.32
C VAL A 399 -14.66 6.07 4.48
N PHE A 400 -13.35 6.04 4.74
CA PHE A 400 -12.36 5.32 3.93
C PHE A 400 -11.51 4.35 4.78
N ASN A 401 -11.06 3.27 4.14
CA ASN A 401 -10.11 2.30 4.71
C ASN A 401 -8.69 2.56 4.20
N ILE A 402 -7.73 2.63 5.13
CA ILE A 402 -6.30 2.42 4.85
C ILE A 402 -5.98 0.97 5.27
N PRO A 403 -5.51 0.11 4.34
CA PRO A 403 -5.18 -1.28 4.66
C PRO A 403 -3.92 -1.46 5.51
N LYS A 404 -3.01 -0.47 5.51
CA LYS A 404 -1.75 -0.54 6.27
C LYS A 404 -1.12 0.84 6.48
N SER A 405 -0.74 1.11 7.72
CA SER A 405 0.14 2.19 8.15
C SER A 405 1.47 1.64 8.68
N HIS A 406 2.54 2.43 8.60
CA HIS A 406 3.84 2.14 9.23
C HIS A 406 4.04 2.89 10.57
N GLY A 407 3.00 3.51 11.13
CA GLY A 407 3.00 4.11 12.49
C GLY A 407 3.92 5.32 12.75
N ARG A 408 4.80 5.71 11.81
CA ARG A 408 5.73 6.85 11.96
C ARG A 408 5.01 8.18 11.76
N LEU A 409 5.31 9.13 12.64
CA LEU A 409 4.85 10.52 12.61
C LEU A 409 5.77 11.37 11.72
N TYR A 410 5.24 11.90 10.63
CA TYR A 410 5.92 12.92 9.81
C TYR A 410 5.41 14.32 10.14
N PRO A 411 6.25 15.22 10.67
CA PRO A 411 5.82 16.59 10.99
C PRO A 411 5.70 17.50 9.76
N GLY A 412 6.15 17.05 8.59
CA GLY A 412 5.95 17.75 7.31
C GLY A 412 4.56 17.54 6.67
N TRP A 413 3.53 17.23 7.47
CA TRP A 413 2.17 16.89 7.04
C TRP A 413 1.20 18.03 7.38
N ARG A 414 0.19 18.26 6.52
CA ARG A 414 -0.94 19.16 6.83
C ARG A 414 -2.24 18.72 6.13
N LEU A 415 -3.34 19.31 6.58
CA LEU A 415 -4.62 19.28 5.87
C LEU A 415 -4.69 20.35 4.76
N PRO A 416 -5.57 20.15 3.75
CA PRO A 416 -6.05 21.23 2.91
C PRO A 416 -6.90 22.23 3.69
N SER A 417 -6.95 23.47 3.21
CA SER A 417 -7.86 24.51 3.71
C SER A 417 -9.29 24.23 3.22
N LEU A 418 -10.02 23.33 3.92
CA LEU A 418 -11.40 22.96 3.62
C LEU A 418 -12.31 23.09 4.85
N PRO A 419 -13.45 23.79 4.77
CA PRO A 419 -14.35 24.00 5.91
C PRO A 419 -14.86 22.71 6.58
N SER A 420 -15.07 21.63 5.81
CA SER A 420 -15.56 20.35 6.36
C SER A 420 -14.57 19.67 7.29
N PHE A 421 -13.27 19.96 7.19
CA PHE A 421 -12.23 19.41 8.06
C PHE A 421 -12.08 20.14 9.41
N GLY A 422 -12.84 21.21 9.68
CA GLY A 422 -12.75 21.99 10.93
C GLY A 422 -13.09 21.19 12.20
N SER A 423 -14.02 20.24 12.11
CA SER A 423 -14.29 19.25 13.16
C SER A 423 -13.15 18.24 13.28
N THR A 424 -12.69 17.70 12.14
CA THR A 424 -11.66 16.66 12.07
C THR A 424 -10.31 17.12 12.62
N ILE A 425 -9.85 18.34 12.32
CA ILE A 425 -8.62 18.89 12.90
C ILE A 425 -8.74 19.08 14.43
N SER A 426 -9.94 19.42 14.92
CA SER A 426 -10.20 19.54 16.35
C SER A 426 -10.13 18.18 17.06
N GLN A 427 -10.65 17.11 16.42
CA GLN A 427 -10.55 15.72 16.90
C GLN A 427 -9.12 15.15 16.77
N MET A 428 -8.37 15.51 15.72
CA MET A 428 -6.94 15.19 15.63
C MET A 428 -6.14 15.86 16.74
N ASN A 429 -6.42 17.13 17.06
CA ASN A 429 -5.77 17.84 18.17
C ASN A 429 -6.00 17.12 19.52
N GLN A 430 -7.22 16.66 19.79
CA GLN A 430 -7.54 15.86 20.98
C GLN A 430 -6.79 14.51 20.96
N THR A 431 -6.81 13.80 19.83
CA THR A 431 -6.12 12.50 19.66
C THR A 431 -4.61 12.63 19.88
N LEU A 432 -3.98 13.69 19.35
CA LEU A 432 -2.56 13.99 19.59
C LEU A 432 -2.29 14.30 21.07
N GLN A 433 -3.17 15.04 21.75
CA GLN A 433 -3.02 15.34 23.18
C GLN A 433 -3.08 14.08 24.05
N SER A 434 -4.01 13.15 23.78
CA SER A 434 -4.06 11.85 24.46
C SER A 434 -2.83 10.98 24.20
N ARG A 435 -2.21 11.08 23.01
CA ARG A 435 -0.95 10.37 22.69
C ARG A 435 0.27 11.01 23.35
N ILE A 436 0.29 12.34 23.51
CA ILE A 436 1.31 13.05 24.29
C ILE A 436 1.23 12.66 25.76
N ASP A 437 0.03 12.55 26.33
CA ASP A 437 -0.20 12.08 27.70
C ASP A 437 0.23 10.62 27.91
N PHE A 438 -0.05 9.74 26.93
CA PHE A 438 0.46 8.37 26.93
C PHE A 438 2.00 8.32 26.88
N ALA A 439 2.63 9.03 25.93
CA ALA A 439 4.08 9.07 25.80
C ALA A 439 4.78 9.73 27.01
N TYR A 440 4.15 10.74 27.62
CA TYR A 440 4.61 11.35 28.88
C TYR A 440 4.71 10.28 29.98
N ARG A 441 3.66 9.45 30.16
CA ARG A 441 3.66 8.38 31.18
C ARG A 441 4.77 7.37 30.89
N ASP A 442 4.82 6.83 29.68
CA ASP A 442 5.80 5.82 29.27
C ASP A 442 7.26 6.26 29.54
N ILE A 443 7.63 7.48 29.15
CA ILE A 443 9.00 8.03 29.34
C ILE A 443 9.33 8.30 30.82
N VAL A 444 8.35 8.73 31.62
CA VAL A 444 8.57 9.06 33.04
C VAL A 444 8.53 7.82 33.93
N GLU A 445 7.67 6.84 33.63
CA GLU A 445 7.55 5.57 34.36
C GLU A 445 8.73 4.62 34.04
N SER A 446 9.23 4.63 32.79
CA SER A 446 10.52 4.00 32.44
C SER A 446 11.76 4.76 32.93
N ASN A 447 11.59 5.95 33.53
CA ASN A 447 12.66 6.83 33.99
C ASN A 447 13.74 7.08 32.91
N GLY A 448 13.32 7.41 31.70
CA GLY A 448 14.21 7.68 30.56
C GLY A 448 14.89 6.44 29.96
N ARG A 449 14.70 5.25 30.55
CA ARG A 449 15.10 3.98 29.92
C ARG A 449 14.04 3.59 28.89
N SER A 450 14.03 4.29 27.76
CA SER A 450 13.22 3.90 26.60
C SER A 450 13.34 2.39 26.39
N PRO A 451 12.22 1.64 26.30
CA PRO A 451 12.26 0.28 25.79
C PRO A 451 13.06 0.30 24.48
N ALA A 452 14.03 -0.60 24.34
CA ALA A 452 14.90 -0.67 23.18
C ALA A 452 14.17 -1.28 21.97
N HIS A 453 13.04 -0.67 21.60
CA HIS A 453 12.43 -0.80 20.29
C HIS A 453 13.39 -0.21 19.25
N ASP A 454 14.38 -1.02 18.86
CA ASP A 454 14.94 -1.01 17.51
C ASP A 454 13.86 -1.44 16.51
N ARG A 455 12.79 -0.62 16.42
CA ARG A 455 11.89 -0.57 15.28
C ARG A 455 12.67 0.05 14.13
N SER A 456 13.63 -0.74 13.64
CA SER A 456 14.62 -0.38 12.64
C SER A 456 14.00 0.41 11.50
N GLU A 457 14.73 1.38 10.92
CA GLU A 457 14.24 2.16 9.76
C GLU A 457 13.89 1.29 8.53
N ARG A 458 14.16 -0.02 8.60
CA ARG A 458 13.41 -1.08 7.93
C ARG A 458 11.94 -1.13 8.41
N ALA A 459 11.21 -0.05 8.15
CA ALA A 459 9.87 -0.15 7.60
C ALA A 459 9.99 -0.86 6.23
N ASN A 460 10.27 -2.17 6.27
CA ASN A 460 10.25 -3.04 5.12
C ASN A 460 8.90 -2.85 4.45
N ILE A 461 8.89 -2.64 3.14
CA ILE A 461 7.66 -2.55 2.38
C ILE A 461 7.10 -3.97 2.23
N HIS A 462 6.60 -4.52 3.33
CA HIS A 462 5.69 -5.66 3.38
C HIS A 462 4.39 -5.22 2.72
N PHE A 463 4.42 -5.13 1.39
CA PHE A 463 3.24 -5.29 0.57
C PHE A 463 2.64 -6.65 0.91
N SER A 464 1.42 -6.65 1.43
CA SER A 464 0.81 -7.87 1.94
C SER A 464 0.59 -8.89 0.82
N THR A 465 1.16 -10.08 1.00
CA THR A 465 0.93 -11.33 0.26
C THR A 465 1.23 -11.31 -1.25
N SER A 466 2.03 -12.27 -1.73
CA SER A 466 2.17 -12.56 -3.17
C SER A 466 0.81 -12.84 -3.79
N MET A 467 0.51 -12.27 -4.96
CA MET A 467 -0.83 -12.39 -5.59
C MET A 467 -1.17 -13.82 -6.03
N SER A 468 -0.18 -14.71 -5.96
CA SER A 468 -0.28 -16.18 -5.99
C SER A 468 -1.41 -16.79 -5.14
N THR A 469 -1.87 -16.13 -4.06
CA THR A 469 -2.94 -16.65 -3.18
C THR A 469 -4.37 -16.44 -3.68
N ILE A 470 -4.59 -15.69 -4.78
CA ILE A 470 -5.92 -15.60 -5.40
C ILE A 470 -6.23 -16.94 -6.11
N PRO A 471 -7.30 -17.67 -5.73
CA PRO A 471 -7.63 -18.94 -6.39
C PRO A 471 -7.86 -18.76 -7.90
N SER A 472 -7.19 -19.57 -8.71
CA SER A 472 -7.50 -19.67 -10.13
C SER A 472 -8.90 -20.26 -10.29
N MET A 473 -9.88 -19.42 -10.63
CA MET A 473 -11.25 -19.86 -10.91
C MET A 473 -11.24 -21.03 -11.91
N PRO A 474 -11.88 -22.17 -11.61
CA PRO A 474 -11.92 -23.30 -12.53
C PRO A 474 -12.71 -22.93 -13.78
N SER A 475 -12.19 -23.33 -14.94
CA SER A 475 -12.85 -23.16 -16.25
C SER A 475 -14.17 -23.91 -16.27
N ARG A 476 -15.29 -23.24 -15.97
CA ARG A 476 -16.62 -23.86 -15.92
C ARG A 476 -17.01 -24.33 -17.34
N PRO A 477 -17.42 -25.60 -17.54
CA PRO A 477 -17.69 -26.13 -18.87
C PRO A 477 -18.86 -25.42 -19.56
N ALA A 478 -18.77 -25.29 -20.88
CA ALA A 478 -19.77 -24.59 -21.68
C ALA A 478 -21.06 -25.42 -21.82
N SER A 479 -22.14 -24.97 -21.17
CA SER A 479 -23.52 -25.46 -21.39
C SER A 479 -24.55 -24.49 -20.79
N ILE A 480 -24.82 -23.38 -21.50
CA ILE A 480 -26.10 -22.66 -21.39
C ILE A 480 -26.61 -22.44 -22.82
N ILE A 481 -27.86 -22.81 -23.06
CA ILE A 481 -28.51 -22.77 -24.38
C ILE A 481 -28.97 -21.33 -24.67
N SER A 482 -28.76 -20.88 -25.91
CA SER A 482 -29.22 -19.56 -26.37
C SER A 482 -30.74 -19.42 -26.30
N LEU A 483 -31.21 -18.33 -25.70
CA LEU A 483 -32.61 -17.90 -25.76
C LEU A 483 -32.70 -16.53 -26.44
N SER A 484 -32.82 -16.56 -27.77
CA SER A 484 -33.12 -15.40 -28.59
C SER A 484 -34.62 -15.34 -28.91
N GLN A 485 -35.22 -14.20 -28.55
CA GLN A 485 -36.55 -13.69 -28.86
C GLN A 485 -37.29 -14.29 -30.08
N ALA A 486 -38.57 -14.62 -29.89
CA ALA A 486 -39.64 -14.28 -30.84
C ALA A 486 -41.01 -14.29 -30.11
N SER A 487 -41.93 -13.43 -30.54
CA SER A 487 -43.31 -13.38 -30.04
C SER A 487 -44.29 -13.96 -31.07
N THR A 488 -45.38 -14.59 -30.61
CA THR A 488 -46.79 -14.36 -31.05
C THR A 488 -47.71 -15.55 -30.73
N GLY A 489 -48.96 -15.25 -30.33
CA GLY A 489 -50.14 -15.96 -30.83
C GLY A 489 -50.65 -17.23 -30.12
N ARG A 490 -51.95 -17.18 -29.77
CA ARG A 490 -52.91 -18.30 -29.63
C ARG A 490 -52.72 -19.36 -28.52
N ASN A 491 -53.55 -19.21 -27.49
CA ASN A 491 -54.29 -20.32 -26.86
C ASN A 491 -55.13 -21.07 -27.92
N PRO A 492 -55.42 -22.38 -27.75
CA PRO A 492 -56.64 -22.74 -26.99
C PRO A 492 -56.57 -23.99 -26.08
N TYR A 493 -57.59 -24.08 -25.23
CA TYR A 493 -58.25 -25.25 -24.61
C TYR A 493 -57.90 -26.68 -25.17
N THR A 494 -58.02 -27.78 -24.40
CA THR A 494 -59.18 -28.14 -23.56
C THR A 494 -58.91 -29.25 -22.52
N GLN A 495 -59.70 -29.25 -21.43
CA GLN A 495 -60.07 -30.33 -20.49
C GLN A 495 -59.38 -31.71 -20.54
N THR A 496 -58.84 -32.13 -19.40
CA THR A 496 -59.41 -33.15 -18.46
C THR A 496 -58.46 -33.22 -17.24
N GLY A 497 -58.83 -33.59 -16.02
CA GLY A 497 -60.08 -34.07 -15.47
C GLY A 497 -59.80 -34.99 -14.27
N ALA A 498 -59.85 -34.44 -13.04
CA ALA A 498 -60.32 -35.08 -11.78
C ALA A 498 -59.61 -36.39 -11.29
N ARG A 499 -59.62 -36.79 -10.00
CA ARG A 499 -60.32 -36.35 -8.77
C ARG A 499 -59.68 -37.04 -7.52
N ILE A 500 -60.11 -36.63 -6.31
CA ILE A 500 -60.09 -37.36 -5.01
C ILE A 500 -58.91 -37.14 -4.02
N LEU A 501 -59.28 -36.62 -2.83
CA LEU A 501 -58.69 -36.72 -1.47
C LEU A 501 -59.71 -37.54 -0.61
N PRO A 502 -59.58 -37.85 0.72
CA PRO A 502 -58.67 -37.31 1.77
C PRO A 502 -58.28 -38.35 2.89
N ILE A 503 -58.14 -37.86 4.15
CA ILE A 503 -58.17 -38.50 5.51
C ILE A 503 -56.85 -38.20 6.27
N SER A 504 -56.77 -37.17 7.14
CA SER A 504 -57.21 -37.07 8.57
C SER A 504 -56.26 -37.81 9.55
N ASN A 505 -55.91 -37.34 10.76
CA ASN A 505 -56.55 -36.47 11.78
C ASN A 505 -55.47 -35.94 12.78
N PRO A 506 -55.78 -35.40 14.00
CA PRO A 506 -56.48 -34.17 14.44
C PRO A 506 -55.49 -33.10 15.01
N GLY A 507 -55.77 -31.82 15.35
CA GLY A 507 -56.73 -31.21 16.31
C GLY A 507 -56.05 -30.93 17.69
N GLN A 508 -56.19 -29.82 18.44
CA GLN A 508 -56.93 -28.52 18.38
C GLN A 508 -56.11 -27.44 19.17
N SER A 509 -56.05 -26.16 18.78
CA SER A 509 -56.96 -25.01 19.11
C SER A 509 -56.97 -24.59 20.60
N LEU A 510 -57.12 -23.34 21.04
CA LEU A 510 -57.44 -22.00 20.46
C LEU A 510 -56.35 -20.98 20.95
N ILE A 511 -56.30 -19.63 20.80
CA ILE A 511 -56.97 -18.49 20.09
C ILE A 511 -55.90 -17.34 20.04
N GLY A 512 -55.97 -16.19 19.36
CA GLY A 512 -56.93 -15.47 18.49
C GLY A 512 -56.41 -14.03 18.19
N ILE A 513 -57.10 -13.22 17.38
CA ILE A 513 -56.72 -11.82 17.01
C ILE A 513 -58.01 -10.97 16.76
N PRO A 514 -57.95 -9.62 16.66
CA PRO A 514 -58.12 -8.92 15.36
C PRO A 514 -57.06 -7.81 15.11
N GLU A 515 -56.63 -7.49 13.87
CA GLU A 515 -57.26 -6.58 12.87
C GLU A 515 -57.61 -5.15 13.40
N ARG A 516 -57.46 -4.04 12.65
CA ARG A 516 -57.49 -3.85 11.18
C ARG A 516 -56.72 -2.61 10.64
N ARG A 517 -57.06 -2.16 9.42
CA ARG A 517 -56.36 -1.23 8.50
C ARG A 517 -56.70 0.27 8.69
N SER A 518 -55.94 1.10 7.96
CA SER A 518 -56.02 2.57 7.73
C SER A 518 -57.42 3.15 7.43
N PRO A 519 -57.62 4.49 7.59
CA PRO A 519 -57.51 5.38 6.41
C PRO A 519 -57.00 6.83 6.67
N THR A 520 -56.97 7.64 5.62
CA THR A 520 -56.89 9.12 5.56
C THR A 520 -57.95 9.63 4.57
N PRO A 521 -58.16 10.96 4.38
CA PRO A 521 -58.32 12.09 5.31
C PRO A 521 -59.76 12.71 5.20
N VAL A 522 -60.02 13.92 5.73
CA VAL A 522 -60.89 15.04 5.18
C VAL A 522 -61.46 16.01 6.26
N GLU A 523 -61.20 17.32 6.05
CA GLU A 523 -61.95 18.57 6.32
C GLU A 523 -62.73 18.93 7.64
N SER A 524 -62.24 20.01 8.30
CA SER A 524 -62.92 21.33 8.49
C SER A 524 -63.58 21.81 9.81
N ALA A 525 -63.50 23.16 9.95
CA ALA A 525 -64.39 24.14 10.62
C ALA A 525 -64.36 24.38 12.16
N GLY A 526 -64.27 25.68 12.55
CA GLY A 526 -65.00 26.20 13.74
C GLY A 526 -64.32 27.13 14.77
N SER A 527 -64.12 28.44 14.46
CA SER A 527 -64.28 29.61 15.39
C SER A 527 -63.37 29.75 16.66
N ASP A 528 -63.19 30.91 17.34
CA ASP A 528 -63.52 32.33 17.07
C ASP A 528 -62.70 33.32 17.95
N THR A 529 -62.47 34.57 17.47
CA THR A 529 -62.12 35.82 18.24
C THR A 529 -60.82 35.86 19.11
N SER A 530 -60.17 36.97 19.54
CA SER A 530 -60.30 38.46 19.42
C SER A 530 -58.91 39.12 19.72
N THR A 531 -58.33 40.09 18.98
CA THR A 531 -58.57 41.58 18.92
C THR A 531 -58.03 42.37 20.15
N LEU A 532 -57.20 43.44 20.10
CA LEU A 532 -56.33 44.12 19.09
C LEU A 532 -55.40 45.20 19.75
N ARG A 533 -54.15 45.44 19.24
CA ARG A 533 -53.31 46.70 19.26
C ARG A 533 -51.84 46.38 18.90
N GLY A 534 -51.02 47.17 18.17
CA GLY A 534 -51.17 48.45 17.43
C GLY A 534 -50.07 49.49 17.79
N VAL A 535 -49.55 50.40 16.94
CA VAL A 535 -49.82 50.80 15.52
C VAL A 535 -48.72 51.81 15.03
N LEU A 536 -48.62 52.12 13.70
CA LEU A 536 -47.83 53.21 13.01
C LEU A 536 -46.28 53.02 12.85
N SER A 537 -45.55 53.55 11.82
CA SER A 537 -45.92 54.42 10.66
C SER A 537 -45.01 54.32 9.39
N LYS A 538 -45.65 54.20 8.21
CA LYS A 538 -45.48 54.86 6.85
C LYS A 538 -44.14 55.32 6.21
N HIS A 539 -44.01 55.00 4.90
CA HIS A 539 -43.63 55.78 3.66
C HIS A 539 -42.49 56.84 3.64
N THR A 540 -41.78 57.19 2.55
CA THR A 540 -41.87 57.03 1.04
C THR A 540 -40.49 56.60 0.44
N GLY A 541 -40.22 56.45 -0.87
CA GLY A 541 -40.97 56.45 -2.15
C GLY A 541 -40.21 57.10 -3.35
N ASN A 542 -40.55 56.74 -4.60
CA ASN A 542 -40.04 57.24 -5.93
C ASN A 542 -38.58 56.85 -6.32
N THR A 543 -38.15 56.77 -7.60
CA THR A 543 -38.78 57.02 -8.94
C THR A 543 -38.25 56.02 -10.01
N ALA A 544 -38.67 56.11 -11.28
CA ALA A 544 -38.24 55.26 -12.40
C ALA A 544 -38.04 56.04 -13.72
N ASP A 545 -37.25 55.47 -14.63
CA ASP A 545 -37.12 55.68 -16.11
C ASP A 545 -36.56 54.33 -16.64
N GLU A 546 -37.00 53.59 -17.68
CA GLU A 546 -37.64 53.77 -19.00
C GLU A 546 -36.66 53.76 -20.21
N VAL A 547 -37.15 53.36 -21.41
CA VAL A 547 -36.57 53.40 -22.78
C VAL A 547 -35.91 52.13 -23.40
N ASN A 548 -36.58 51.64 -24.48
CA ASN A 548 -36.17 50.86 -25.68
C ASN A 548 -35.50 49.44 -25.60
N GLU A 549 -36.10 48.41 -26.21
CA GLU A 549 -35.89 47.83 -27.58
C GLU A 549 -34.69 46.84 -27.70
N SER A 550 -34.74 45.72 -28.45
CA SER A 550 -35.79 45.16 -29.32
C SER A 550 -35.67 43.65 -29.57
N SER A 551 -36.67 43.09 -30.27
CA SER A 551 -36.70 41.87 -31.13
C SER A 551 -35.37 41.20 -31.55
N SER A 552 -35.27 39.89 -31.84
CA SER A 552 -36.29 38.82 -31.95
C SER A 552 -35.69 37.39 -32.03
N TYR A 553 -36.46 36.42 -31.53
CA TYR A 553 -36.73 35.05 -32.03
C TYR A 553 -35.86 34.37 -33.12
N ALA A 554 -35.56 33.08 -32.85
CA ALA A 554 -35.54 31.87 -33.72
C ALA A 554 -35.11 31.94 -35.21
N GLY A 555 -34.37 30.98 -35.80
CA GLY A 555 -33.97 29.64 -35.34
C GLY A 555 -34.66 28.51 -36.13
N ARG A 556 -33.90 27.53 -36.67
CA ARG A 556 -34.46 26.28 -37.25
C ARG A 556 -33.43 25.15 -37.47
N GLU A 557 -33.93 23.92 -37.54
CA GLU A 557 -33.24 22.69 -37.98
C GLU A 557 -33.01 22.73 -39.54
N ASN A 558 -32.29 21.83 -40.23
CA ASN A 558 -32.40 20.36 -40.16
C ASN A 558 -31.35 19.57 -41.01
N THR A 559 -31.23 18.25 -40.74
CA THR A 559 -30.79 17.14 -41.63
C THR A 559 -29.43 17.11 -42.38
N ARG A 560 -28.56 16.18 -41.95
CA ARG A 560 -28.06 14.97 -42.70
C ARG A 560 -27.27 15.11 -44.04
N SER A 561 -26.01 14.66 -44.09
CA SER A 561 -25.46 13.58 -44.98
C SER A 561 -23.92 13.42 -44.94
N GLU A 562 -23.41 12.21 -45.21
CA GLU A 562 -22.00 11.85 -45.54
C GLU A 562 -21.90 11.48 -47.05
N PRO A 563 -20.73 11.03 -47.59
CA PRO A 563 -19.38 11.62 -47.63
C PRO A 563 -18.96 11.90 -49.12
N PRO A 564 -17.68 12.14 -49.48
CA PRO A 564 -16.79 11.01 -49.85
C PRO A 564 -15.26 11.24 -49.65
N SER A 565 -14.45 10.21 -49.95
CA SER A 565 -12.98 10.27 -50.15
C SER A 565 -12.61 10.19 -51.65
N PRO A 566 -11.41 10.63 -52.07
CA PRO A 566 -10.34 9.70 -52.51
C PRO A 566 -8.91 10.14 -52.04
N SER A 567 -7.91 9.26 -51.84
CA SER A 567 -6.93 8.68 -52.82
C SER A 567 -6.02 9.72 -53.52
N SER A 568 -4.73 9.48 -53.85
CA SER A 568 -3.76 8.37 -53.63
C SER A 568 -2.33 8.80 -54.10
N GLU A 569 -1.38 7.85 -54.28
CA GLU A 569 0.04 8.00 -54.72
C GLU A 569 1.00 8.51 -53.62
N GLU A 570 2.12 7.85 -53.24
CA GLU A 570 3.12 6.96 -53.87
C GLU A 570 4.18 7.62 -54.79
N ARG A 571 5.41 7.78 -54.27
CA ARG A 571 6.59 7.06 -54.81
C ARG A 571 7.80 7.06 -53.86
N SER A 572 8.81 6.28 -54.22
CA SER A 572 9.87 5.77 -53.34
C SER A 572 11.28 6.02 -53.91
N VAL A 573 12.32 5.52 -53.23
CA VAL A 573 13.72 5.32 -53.70
C VAL A 573 14.64 6.58 -53.64
N SER A 574 15.92 6.56 -53.20
CA SER A 574 16.68 5.73 -52.23
C SER A 574 18.12 6.32 -52.01
N THR A 575 18.97 5.60 -51.26
CA THR A 575 20.44 5.49 -51.48
C THR A 575 21.42 6.55 -50.88
N LEU A 576 21.98 6.17 -49.72
CA LEU A 576 23.41 6.22 -49.30
C LEU A 576 24.18 7.53 -48.98
N LYS A 577 25.02 7.38 -47.94
CA LYS A 577 26.34 8.01 -47.68
C LYS A 577 26.39 9.52 -47.31
N SER A 578 27.39 10.03 -46.58
CA SER A 578 28.27 9.50 -45.49
C SER A 578 29.21 10.62 -45.00
N VAL A 579 29.91 10.42 -43.86
CA VAL A 579 31.06 11.22 -43.36
C VAL A 579 30.72 12.57 -42.67
N SER A 580 30.59 12.49 -41.34
CA SER A 580 31.46 13.06 -40.30
C SER A 580 32.17 14.43 -40.44
N LEU A 581 32.47 14.98 -39.25
CA LEU A 581 33.53 15.96 -38.86
C LEU A 581 33.19 17.46 -38.76
N THR A 582 32.97 17.88 -37.50
CA THR A 582 33.65 18.98 -36.78
C THR A 582 34.06 20.28 -37.50
N GLY A 583 33.60 21.41 -36.95
CA GLY A 583 34.23 22.72 -37.13
C GLY A 583 33.89 23.68 -35.99
N ASN A 584 34.86 24.00 -35.13
CA ASN A 584 34.75 25.13 -34.20
C ASN A 584 35.15 26.41 -34.94
N GLY A 585 34.38 27.49 -34.75
CA GLY A 585 34.74 28.85 -35.16
C GLY A 585 34.60 29.80 -33.97
N ARG A 586 35.53 30.72 -33.81
CA ARG A 586 35.56 31.75 -32.76
C ARG A 586 35.89 33.09 -33.43
N GLU A 587 35.94 34.17 -32.62
CA GLU A 587 36.20 35.56 -33.04
C GLU A 587 34.99 36.22 -33.75
N GLY A 588 34.73 37.52 -33.63
CA GLY A 588 35.39 38.51 -32.76
C GLY A 588 35.66 39.84 -33.48
N GLY A 589 34.88 40.88 -33.19
CA GLY A 589 35.04 42.21 -33.76
C GLY A 589 34.03 43.20 -33.16
N ASN A 590 34.41 44.48 -33.07
CA ASN A 590 33.63 45.56 -32.48
C ASN A 590 33.02 46.48 -33.57
N ASP A 591 32.14 47.41 -33.20
CA ASP A 591 32.48 48.85 -33.15
C ASP A 591 31.29 49.78 -32.77
N ASP A 592 31.63 50.79 -31.96
CA ASP A 592 31.09 52.15 -31.76
C ASP A 592 29.59 52.56 -31.77
N GLY A 593 29.24 53.33 -30.72
CA GLY A 593 28.54 54.62 -30.85
C GLY A 593 27.05 54.73 -30.45
N SER A 594 26.53 55.77 -29.77
CA SER A 594 26.93 56.59 -28.60
C SER A 594 25.89 57.73 -28.38
N ILE A 595 25.98 58.46 -27.25
CA ILE A 595 25.38 59.81 -26.95
C ILE A 595 23.96 59.90 -26.30
N SER A 596 23.98 60.17 -24.97
CA SER A 596 23.16 61.09 -24.11
C SER A 596 21.60 61.04 -24.10
N SER A 597 20.86 61.57 -23.11
CA SER A 597 21.19 62.52 -22.02
C SER A 597 20.44 62.28 -20.69
N THR A 598 21.03 62.73 -19.58
CA THR A 598 20.48 62.98 -18.22
C THR A 598 19.88 64.43 -18.14
N PRO A 599 19.46 65.03 -16.99
CA PRO A 599 19.51 64.64 -15.56
C PRO A 599 18.18 64.87 -14.78
N GLU A 600 18.03 64.98 -13.43
CA GLU A 600 18.93 64.93 -12.23
C GLU A 600 18.26 64.00 -11.15
N ASP A 601 18.18 64.15 -9.81
CA ASP A 601 18.54 65.15 -8.78
C ASP A 601 18.90 64.45 -7.43
N THR A 602 19.05 65.17 -6.30
CA THR A 602 20.17 64.94 -5.37
C THR A 602 19.82 64.92 -3.87
N SER A 603 20.47 64.02 -3.09
CA SER A 603 20.99 64.21 -1.69
C SER A 603 21.19 62.87 -0.94
N GLN A 604 21.97 62.76 0.14
CA GLN A 604 23.38 63.15 0.40
C GLN A 604 23.89 62.42 1.68
N TYR A 605 25.16 62.62 2.07
CA TYR A 605 25.86 62.11 3.28
C TYR A 605 26.18 60.59 3.32
N GLU A 606 27.36 60.15 3.81
CA GLU A 606 28.69 60.77 3.79
C GLU A 606 29.77 59.68 3.95
N VAL A 607 31.04 60.00 3.66
CA VAL A 607 32.17 59.05 3.67
C VAL A 607 33.23 59.51 4.67
N ASN A 608 33.88 58.57 5.34
CA ASN A 608 35.29 58.75 5.74
C ASN A 608 36.05 57.43 5.64
N GLN A 609 37.26 57.51 5.12
CA GLN A 609 38.29 56.46 5.14
C GLN A 609 39.42 56.97 6.02
N ASP A 610 40.16 56.08 6.69
CA ASP A 610 41.63 56.20 6.69
C ASP A 610 42.33 54.94 7.19
N ALA A 611 43.58 54.77 6.77
CA ALA A 611 44.49 53.75 7.27
C ALA A 611 45.93 54.25 7.24
N PRO A 612 46.74 53.93 8.27
CA PRO A 612 48.16 53.69 8.02
C PRO A 612 48.68 52.42 8.73
N ALA A 613 49.92 52.05 8.42
CA ALA A 613 50.50 50.76 8.79
C ALA A 613 51.79 50.86 9.64
N THR A 614 52.25 49.68 10.07
CA THR A 614 53.65 49.27 10.37
C THR A 614 54.31 49.48 11.76
N ARG A 615 54.97 48.38 12.19
CA ARG A 615 56.29 48.24 12.89
C ARG A 615 56.42 47.94 14.42
N ILE A 616 56.83 46.68 14.68
CA ILE A 616 58.09 46.25 15.36
C ILE A 616 58.13 45.81 16.86
N ARG A 617 58.97 44.76 17.09
CA ARG A 617 59.51 44.10 18.33
C ARG A 617 58.66 43.00 19.01
N GLY A 618 59.19 41.80 19.34
CA GLY A 618 60.37 41.07 18.80
C GLY A 618 61.16 40.13 19.76
N LYS A 619 61.62 38.96 19.24
CA LYS A 619 62.47 37.88 19.84
C LYS A 619 61.79 36.98 20.89
N GLY A 620 62.08 35.67 21.04
CA GLY A 620 62.97 34.70 20.34
C GLY A 620 63.10 33.39 21.18
N ILE A 621 64.02 32.41 21.00
CA ILE A 621 65.14 32.15 20.07
C ILE A 621 65.48 30.61 20.01
N ALA A 622 65.47 29.97 18.82
CA ALA A 622 66.17 28.70 18.42
C ALA A 622 65.86 27.36 19.19
N THR A 623 66.29 26.15 18.76
CA THR A 623 67.25 25.65 17.73
C THR A 623 66.77 24.41 16.94
N ASP A 624 67.24 24.26 15.70
CA ASP A 624 67.29 23.03 14.84
C ASP A 624 68.78 22.54 14.76
N PRO A 625 69.27 21.51 13.99
CA PRO A 625 68.73 20.86 12.77
C PRO A 625 68.77 19.29 12.80
N SER A 626 68.42 18.49 11.75
CA SER A 626 69.26 18.21 10.55
C SER A 626 68.58 17.27 9.52
N SER A 627 68.75 17.55 8.21
CA SER A 627 69.11 16.65 7.06
C SER A 627 68.41 15.27 6.83
N GLU A 628 68.15 14.77 5.61
CA GLU A 628 68.40 15.28 4.23
C GLU A 628 67.63 14.52 3.12
N SER A 629 67.56 15.13 1.92
CA SER A 629 67.50 14.55 0.54
C SER A 629 66.41 13.53 0.10
N GLY A 630 65.81 13.81 -1.08
CA GLY A 630 65.23 12.82 -2.01
C GLY A 630 66.28 12.30 -3.03
N PRO A 631 65.95 11.91 -4.30
CA PRO A 631 64.88 12.46 -5.15
C PRO A 631 64.11 11.42 -6.04
N SER A 632 63.42 11.93 -7.07
CA SER A 632 62.81 11.27 -8.25
C SER A 632 63.89 10.72 -9.24
N TYR A 633 63.65 10.19 -10.48
CA TYR A 633 62.65 10.46 -11.54
C TYR A 633 62.54 9.29 -12.57
N GLU A 634 61.49 9.33 -13.41
CA GLU A 634 61.31 8.82 -14.80
C GLU A 634 61.98 7.50 -15.31
N THR A 635 61.17 6.59 -15.90
CA THR A 635 61.18 6.22 -17.36
C THR A 635 60.30 4.98 -17.69
N SER A 636 60.02 4.78 -18.99
CA SER A 636 59.37 3.61 -19.64
C SER A 636 60.09 3.35 -20.99
N PRO A 637 59.76 2.33 -21.83
CA PRO A 637 59.11 1.02 -21.63
C PRO A 637 60.05 -0.13 -22.11
N VAL A 638 59.53 -1.35 -22.43
CA VAL A 638 59.87 -2.21 -23.61
C VAL A 638 59.22 -3.63 -23.49
N GLN A 639 59.13 -4.36 -24.60
CA GLN A 639 58.55 -5.72 -24.78
C GLN A 639 59.57 -6.84 -24.34
N GLU A 640 59.26 -8.15 -24.31
CA GLU A 640 59.12 -9.04 -25.47
C GLU A 640 58.71 -10.51 -25.10
N LEU A 641 58.01 -11.17 -26.05
CA LEU A 641 58.10 -12.60 -26.49
C LEU A 641 57.80 -13.77 -25.49
N VAL A 642 56.83 -14.68 -25.78
CA VAL A 642 56.91 -15.99 -26.52
C VAL A 642 57.64 -17.09 -25.71
N ASP A 643 57.22 -18.36 -25.59
CA ASP A 643 56.32 -19.24 -26.39
C ASP A 643 55.17 -19.86 -25.53
N GLY A 644 54.31 -20.85 -25.88
CA GLY A 644 54.47 -22.12 -26.63
C GLY A 644 54.94 -23.25 -25.68
N THR A 645 54.34 -24.45 -25.58
CA THR A 645 53.24 -25.10 -26.33
C THR A 645 52.56 -26.20 -25.47
N ASN A 646 51.37 -26.68 -25.87
CA ASN A 646 50.70 -27.94 -25.41
C ASN A 646 51.22 -29.14 -26.27
N PRO A 647 50.80 -30.44 -26.16
CA PRO A 647 49.60 -31.04 -25.53
C PRO A 647 49.80 -32.45 -24.87
N GLU A 648 48.71 -33.25 -24.81
CA GLU A 648 48.57 -34.72 -24.55
C GLU A 648 48.79 -35.19 -23.09
N GLU A 649 47.81 -35.77 -22.39
CA GLU A 649 46.95 -36.97 -22.60
C GLU A 649 47.55 -38.29 -22.05
N GLN A 650 46.98 -38.78 -20.93
CA GLN A 650 46.81 -40.21 -20.63
C GLN A 650 45.87 -40.47 -19.43
N ASP A 651 44.88 -41.33 -19.64
CA ASP A 651 44.20 -42.17 -18.64
C ASP A 651 45.02 -43.49 -18.51
N PRO A 652 44.88 -44.38 -17.49
CA PRO A 652 43.65 -45.20 -17.37
C PRO A 652 43.30 -45.79 -15.97
N ASP A 653 42.22 -46.59 -15.96
CA ASP A 653 41.86 -47.71 -15.08
C ASP A 653 41.71 -47.48 -13.55
N VAL A 654 40.56 -47.76 -12.90
CA VAL A 654 39.69 -48.96 -12.87
C VAL A 654 40.26 -50.13 -12.06
N VAL A 655 39.88 -50.19 -10.78
CA VAL A 655 39.74 -51.42 -9.98
C VAL A 655 38.49 -51.31 -9.10
N ALA A 656 37.68 -52.36 -9.06
CA ALA A 656 36.53 -52.49 -8.14
C ALA A 656 36.70 -53.72 -7.24
N ILE A 657 36.20 -53.70 -6.00
CA ILE A 657 36.02 -54.93 -5.19
C ILE A 657 34.94 -54.77 -4.08
N VAL A 658 33.91 -55.62 -4.20
CA VAL A 658 33.18 -56.41 -3.19
C VAL A 658 32.51 -55.73 -1.97
N ASP A 659 31.16 -55.70 -2.05
CA ASP A 659 30.11 -56.26 -1.15
C ASP A 659 30.36 -56.35 0.38
N GLY A 660 29.33 -56.02 1.17
CA GLY A 660 29.37 -55.98 2.63
C GLY A 660 27.99 -55.89 3.30
N LYS A 661 27.23 -56.98 3.31
CA LYS A 661 25.87 -57.07 3.89
C LYS A 661 25.90 -57.04 5.44
N GLY A 662 25.16 -56.12 6.05
CA GLY A 662 24.88 -56.08 7.50
C GLY A 662 23.38 -55.93 7.80
N LYS A 663 22.84 -56.79 8.68
CA LYS A 663 21.40 -56.82 9.01
C LYS A 663 21.09 -56.17 10.37
N GLN A 664 19.93 -55.52 10.43
CA GLN A 664 18.99 -55.47 11.57
C GLN A 664 19.53 -55.28 13.00
N LYS A 665 19.10 -54.18 13.64
CA LYS A 665 18.17 -54.31 14.78
C LYS A 665 17.39 -53.02 15.03
N ALA A 666 16.13 -53.16 15.42
CA ALA A 666 15.37 -52.10 16.07
C ALA A 666 15.59 -52.19 17.59
N LYS A 667 15.46 -51.05 18.28
CA LYS A 667 15.09 -51.02 19.71
C LYS A 667 14.38 -49.70 20.03
N ASP A 668 13.61 -49.74 21.10
CA ASP A 668 12.48 -48.86 21.33
C ASP A 668 12.82 -47.51 21.98
N LEU A 669 11.90 -46.57 21.75
CA LEU A 669 11.37 -45.56 22.69
C LEU A 669 12.17 -45.28 23.97
N SER A 670 12.51 -43.99 24.13
CA SER A 670 12.44 -43.30 25.43
C SER A 670 11.90 -41.89 25.19
N GLU A 671 10.94 -41.45 25.99
CA GLU A 671 10.39 -40.10 25.92
C GLU A 671 11.43 -39.05 26.35
N ALA A 672 11.37 -37.88 25.73
CA ALA A 672 12.02 -36.66 26.20
C ALA A 672 11.09 -35.48 25.90
N ALA A 673 10.17 -35.20 26.83
CA ALA A 673 9.40 -33.97 26.79
C ALA A 673 10.34 -32.79 27.06
N ALA A 674 10.58 -31.97 26.04
CA ALA A 674 11.23 -30.68 26.21
C ALA A 674 10.15 -29.65 26.54
N GLU A 675 10.16 -29.14 27.77
CA GLU A 675 9.37 -27.96 28.13
C GLU A 675 9.98 -26.75 27.40
N HIS A 676 9.28 -26.26 26.38
CA HIS A 676 9.56 -24.95 25.79
C HIS A 676 8.63 -23.92 26.43
N GLU A 677 9.23 -22.87 27.00
CA GLU A 677 8.52 -21.62 27.24
C GLU A 677 8.15 -21.03 25.86
N ALA A 678 6.86 -20.85 25.60
CA ALA A 678 6.37 -20.41 24.31
C ALA A 678 6.37 -18.88 24.21
N ASP A 679 7.11 -18.34 23.23
CA ASP A 679 6.93 -16.97 22.75
C ASP A 679 5.55 -16.82 22.07
N ASP A 680 4.99 -15.61 22.10
CA ASP A 680 3.62 -15.30 21.64
C ASP A 680 3.48 -15.25 20.09
N ASP A 681 4.40 -15.88 19.36
CA ASP A 681 4.63 -15.78 17.90
C ASP A 681 4.64 -17.17 17.21
N ASP A 682 4.09 -18.19 17.89
CA ASP A 682 4.07 -19.59 17.44
C ASP A 682 3.19 -19.75 16.16
N PRO A 683 3.71 -20.36 15.07
CA PRO A 683 3.02 -20.34 13.77
C PRO A 683 1.74 -21.20 13.77
N PRO A 684 0.67 -20.76 13.07
CA PRO A 684 -0.63 -21.42 13.12
C PRO A 684 -0.57 -22.87 12.63
N VAL A 685 -1.21 -23.76 13.38
CA VAL A 685 -1.33 -25.19 13.10
C VAL A 685 -2.22 -25.38 11.86
N ILE A 686 -1.58 -25.58 10.70
CA ILE A 686 -2.27 -25.89 9.44
C ILE A 686 -2.83 -27.30 9.52
N LEU A 687 -4.15 -27.40 9.65
CA LEU A 687 -4.86 -28.67 9.66
C LEU A 687 -4.83 -29.32 8.26
N THR A 688 -4.77 -30.65 8.24
CA THR A 688 -4.92 -31.45 7.02
C THR A 688 -6.21 -32.26 7.12
N LYS A 689 -6.99 -32.37 6.02
CA LYS A 689 -8.21 -33.18 5.99
C LYS A 689 -7.93 -34.60 6.52
N GLY A 690 -8.77 -35.08 7.43
CA GLY A 690 -8.63 -36.41 8.05
C GLY A 690 -7.67 -36.48 9.24
N VAL A 691 -6.83 -35.46 9.49
CA VAL A 691 -5.85 -35.45 10.59
C VAL A 691 -6.40 -34.72 11.81
N VAL A 692 -6.19 -35.29 13.00
CA VAL A 692 -6.57 -34.69 14.29
C VAL A 692 -5.34 -34.01 14.90
N ALA A 693 -5.40 -32.70 15.09
CA ALA A 693 -4.47 -31.97 15.95
C ALA A 693 -4.95 -32.03 17.40
N LYS A 694 -4.01 -32.09 18.35
CA LYS A 694 -4.27 -32.10 19.80
C LYS A 694 -3.54 -30.94 20.46
N CYS A 695 -4.20 -30.25 21.39
CA CYS A 695 -3.59 -29.26 22.28
C CYS A 695 -4.28 -29.32 23.64
N ARG A 696 -3.54 -29.02 24.71
CA ARG A 696 -4.07 -28.90 26.07
C ARG A 696 -4.20 -27.42 26.40
N LEU A 697 -5.42 -26.91 26.49
CA LEU A 697 -5.68 -25.57 27.02
C LEU A 697 -5.63 -25.59 28.54
N ASP A 698 -4.87 -24.65 29.10
CA ASP A 698 -4.97 -24.18 30.48
C ASP A 698 -4.99 -22.65 30.49
N THR A 699 -4.87 -22.01 31.65
CA THR A 699 -5.03 -20.55 31.78
C THR A 699 -3.74 -19.75 31.53
N ASN A 700 -2.65 -20.41 31.15
CA ASN A 700 -1.31 -19.83 31.11
C ASN A 700 -0.59 -20.02 29.75
N GLN A 701 -1.11 -20.87 28.84
CA GLN A 701 -0.55 -21.06 27.50
C GLN A 701 -1.01 -20.00 26.49
N SER A 702 -0.20 -19.78 25.44
CA SER A 702 -0.55 -18.98 24.27
C SER A 702 -1.75 -19.57 23.52
N ARG A 703 -2.49 -18.74 22.76
CA ARG A 703 -3.76 -19.15 22.14
C ARG A 703 -3.50 -19.97 20.86
N PRO A 704 -3.78 -21.29 20.81
CA PRO A 704 -3.37 -22.13 19.69
C PRO A 704 -4.20 -21.84 18.43
N CYS A 705 -3.58 -21.21 17.44
CA CYS A 705 -4.26 -20.85 16.20
C CYS A 705 -4.28 -22.04 15.21
N TYR A 706 -5.47 -22.47 14.79
CA TYR A 706 -5.67 -23.53 13.80
C TYR A 706 -6.20 -22.98 12.49
N THR A 707 -5.69 -23.46 11.35
CA THR A 707 -6.19 -23.05 10.02
C THR A 707 -6.56 -24.27 9.17
N ALA A 708 -7.80 -24.29 8.66
CA ALA A 708 -8.31 -25.27 7.70
C ALA A 708 -8.94 -24.54 6.51
N GLY A 709 -8.33 -24.63 5.32
CA GLY A 709 -8.85 -23.99 4.11
C GLY A 709 -8.94 -22.46 4.25
N LEU A 710 -10.16 -21.94 4.40
CA LEU A 710 -10.46 -20.51 4.64
C LEU A 710 -10.93 -20.22 6.08
N LEU A 711 -11.02 -21.24 6.94
CA LEU A 711 -11.46 -21.10 8.33
C LEU A 711 -10.25 -21.11 9.26
N THR A 712 -10.10 -20.03 10.04
CA THR A 712 -9.15 -19.95 11.16
C THR A 712 -9.92 -20.05 12.47
N VAL A 713 -9.45 -20.87 13.40
CA VAL A 713 -10.05 -21.11 14.71
C VAL A 713 -9.01 -20.82 15.79
N ILE A 714 -9.31 -19.87 16.68
CA ILE A 714 -8.49 -19.54 17.85
C ILE A 714 -9.39 -19.79 19.08
N PRO A 715 -9.23 -20.92 19.79
CA PRO A 715 -9.99 -21.20 21.00
C PRO A 715 -9.34 -20.48 22.20
N GLU A 716 -10.17 -19.89 23.05
CA GLU A 716 -9.72 -19.19 24.25
C GLU A 716 -10.37 -19.80 25.50
N PHE A 717 -9.59 -20.00 26.56
CA PHE A 717 -10.10 -20.46 27.85
C PHE A 717 -10.43 -19.27 28.75
N VAL A 718 -11.69 -18.82 28.73
CA VAL A 718 -12.16 -17.71 29.56
C VAL A 718 -12.59 -18.24 30.94
N ARG A 719 -12.04 -17.68 32.04
CA ARG A 719 -12.55 -17.96 33.39
C ARG A 719 -13.83 -17.17 33.64
N GLY A 720 -14.93 -17.87 33.92
CA GLY A 720 -16.17 -17.24 34.41
C GLY A 720 -15.97 -16.57 35.77
N ASN A 721 -16.44 -15.32 35.92
CA ASN A 721 -16.36 -14.54 37.14
C ASN A 721 -17.30 -15.07 38.25
N GLY A 722 -16.96 -16.21 38.86
CA GLY A 722 -17.69 -16.72 40.02
C GLY A 722 -17.35 -18.13 40.53
N SER A 723 -16.65 -18.98 39.76
CA SER A 723 -16.35 -20.36 40.19
C SER A 723 -15.04 -20.49 40.95
N SER A 724 -15.11 -20.83 42.24
CA SER A 724 -13.94 -21.11 43.11
C SER A 724 -13.39 -22.54 42.96
N MET A 725 -13.52 -23.13 41.77
CA MET A 725 -13.06 -24.49 41.47
C MET A 725 -11.60 -24.46 40.96
N PRO A 726 -10.82 -25.54 41.14
CA PRO A 726 -9.45 -25.61 40.64
C PRO A 726 -9.39 -25.48 39.10
N THR A 727 -8.22 -25.10 38.59
CA THR A 727 -7.96 -24.89 37.16
C THR A 727 -8.03 -26.20 36.37
N GLY A 728 -9.25 -26.55 35.93
CA GLY A 728 -9.48 -27.64 34.98
C GLY A 728 -8.93 -27.28 33.61
N ALA A 729 -7.81 -27.91 33.24
CA ALA A 729 -7.32 -27.92 31.86
C ALA A 729 -8.22 -28.81 31.00
N CYS A 730 -8.29 -28.55 29.70
CA CYS A 730 -8.98 -29.41 28.73
C CYS A 730 -8.08 -29.74 27.54
N GLU A 731 -8.26 -30.91 26.93
CA GLU A 731 -7.64 -31.26 25.64
C GLU A 731 -8.63 -31.01 24.50
N LEU A 732 -8.23 -30.20 23.52
CA LEU A 732 -8.96 -30.02 22.27
C LEU A 732 -8.43 -30.99 21.22
N HIS A 733 -9.33 -31.79 20.63
CA HIS A 733 -9.04 -32.61 19.46
C HIS A 733 -9.69 -31.95 18.24
N VAL A 734 -8.90 -31.18 17.49
CA VAL A 734 -9.35 -30.39 16.35
C VAL A 734 -9.08 -31.14 15.04
N LYS A 735 -10.12 -31.35 14.23
CA LYS A 735 -10.05 -32.13 12.98
C LYS A 735 -10.70 -31.37 11.83
N TRP A 736 -9.98 -31.18 10.72
CA TRP A 736 -10.62 -30.87 9.43
C TRP A 736 -11.20 -32.16 8.85
N LEU A 737 -12.51 -32.22 8.67
CA LEU A 737 -13.21 -33.42 8.19
C LEU A 737 -12.85 -33.76 6.74
N THR A 738 -12.81 -35.06 6.40
CA THR A 738 -12.80 -35.50 5.00
C THR A 738 -14.19 -35.28 4.37
N ASP A 739 -14.27 -35.32 3.04
CA ASP A 739 -15.55 -35.12 2.35
C ASP A 739 -16.56 -36.25 2.64
N GLU A 740 -16.08 -37.46 2.94
CA GLU A 740 -16.88 -38.59 3.44
C GLU A 740 -17.41 -38.34 4.87
N GLU A 741 -16.59 -37.75 5.75
CA GLU A 741 -16.98 -37.37 7.11
C GLU A 741 -17.93 -36.16 7.16
N VAL A 742 -17.90 -35.29 6.14
CA VAL A 742 -18.89 -34.21 5.98
C VAL A 742 -20.26 -34.80 5.67
N MET A 743 -20.32 -35.78 4.75
CA MET A 743 -21.60 -36.43 4.39
C MET A 743 -22.27 -37.11 5.59
N SER A 744 -21.53 -37.86 6.40
CA SER A 744 -22.10 -38.50 7.60
C SER A 744 -22.57 -37.50 8.66
N VAL A 745 -21.83 -36.39 8.86
CA VAL A 745 -22.27 -35.28 9.76
C VAL A 745 -23.58 -34.66 9.31
N THR A 746 -23.77 -34.47 7.99
CA THR A 746 -25.01 -33.88 7.47
C THR A 746 -26.23 -34.80 7.61
N ASP A 747 -26.05 -36.13 7.51
CA ASP A 747 -27.13 -37.10 7.72
C ASP A 747 -27.51 -37.24 9.21
N GLU A 748 -26.55 -37.16 10.13
CA GLU A 748 -26.77 -37.30 11.59
C GLU A 748 -27.53 -36.12 12.24
N ARG A 749 -27.81 -35.03 11.51
CA ARG A 749 -28.39 -33.78 12.04
C ARG A 749 -27.62 -33.22 13.24
N ALA A 750 -26.29 -33.32 13.24
CA ALA A 750 -25.45 -32.69 14.24
C ALA A 750 -25.70 -31.16 14.28
N LYS A 751 -25.50 -30.53 15.44
CA LYS A 751 -25.54 -29.06 15.56
C LYS A 751 -24.26 -28.46 14.96
N THR A 752 -24.24 -28.34 13.64
CA THR A 752 -23.26 -27.54 12.91
C THR A 752 -23.58 -26.06 13.07
N THR A 753 -22.55 -25.23 13.25
CA THR A 753 -22.66 -23.78 13.34
C THR A 753 -21.98 -23.15 12.12
N ASP A 754 -22.75 -22.46 11.28
CA ASP A 754 -22.21 -21.64 10.18
C ASP A 754 -21.54 -20.40 10.76
N VAL A 755 -20.23 -20.29 10.55
CA VAL A 755 -19.38 -19.22 11.08
C VAL A 755 -19.76 -17.85 10.49
N GLN A 756 -20.39 -17.77 9.31
CA GLN A 756 -20.92 -16.52 8.76
C GLN A 756 -22.14 -15.98 9.53
N THR A 757 -22.82 -16.85 10.29
CA THR A 757 -24.01 -16.50 11.08
C THR A 757 -23.72 -16.34 12.58
N MET A 758 -22.50 -16.68 13.02
CA MET A 758 -22.06 -16.43 14.38
C MET A 758 -21.91 -14.93 14.63
N LYS A 759 -22.33 -14.48 15.82
CA LYS A 759 -21.96 -13.17 16.34
C LYS A 759 -20.53 -13.22 16.87
N GLU A 760 -19.85 -12.09 16.91
CA GLU A 760 -18.56 -11.97 17.57
C GLU A 760 -18.71 -12.35 19.06
N ALA A 761 -17.74 -13.13 19.58
CA ALA A 761 -17.69 -13.61 20.97
C ALA A 761 -18.97 -14.31 21.50
N VAL A 762 -19.50 -15.30 20.76
CA VAL A 762 -20.47 -16.26 21.34
C VAL A 762 -19.76 -17.15 22.35
N ASP A 763 -20.12 -17.00 23.63
CA ASP A 763 -19.70 -17.90 24.71
C ASP A 763 -20.32 -19.30 24.52
N ILE A 764 -19.48 -20.33 24.51
CA ILE A 764 -19.88 -21.74 24.39
C ILE A 764 -19.95 -22.32 25.82
N ASP A 765 -20.85 -21.73 26.61
CA ASP A 765 -20.93 -21.91 28.07
C ASP A 765 -21.09 -23.39 28.47
N SER A 766 -20.64 -23.68 29.68
CA SER A 766 -20.45 -24.94 30.43
C SER A 766 -21.49 -26.07 30.26
N GLY A 767 -22.70 -25.81 29.76
CA GLY A 767 -23.67 -26.84 29.36
C GLY A 767 -23.47 -27.41 27.94
N SER A 768 -22.53 -26.87 27.16
CA SER A 768 -22.33 -27.18 25.75
C SER A 768 -21.72 -28.57 25.50
N PRO A 769 -22.08 -29.24 24.38
CA PRO A 769 -21.64 -30.60 24.07
C PRO A 769 -20.12 -30.71 23.95
N ASN A 770 -19.59 -31.90 24.24
CA ASN A 770 -18.15 -32.24 24.11
C ASN A 770 -17.65 -32.28 22.65
N CYS A 771 -18.45 -31.84 21.68
CA CYS A 771 -18.16 -31.78 20.26
C CYS A 771 -18.87 -30.57 19.65
N VAL A 772 -18.11 -29.71 18.97
CA VAL A 772 -18.58 -28.55 18.20
C VAL A 772 -18.16 -28.75 16.75
N ILE A 773 -19.04 -28.44 15.79
CA ILE A 773 -18.73 -28.48 14.36
C ILE A 773 -18.94 -27.08 13.78
N LEU A 774 -17.86 -26.50 13.25
CA LEU A 774 -17.84 -25.19 12.60
C LEU A 774 -17.80 -25.38 11.09
N GLU A 775 -18.66 -24.67 10.36
CA GLU A 775 -18.75 -24.71 8.91
C GLU A 775 -18.48 -23.33 8.29
N HIS A 776 -17.71 -23.30 7.19
CA HIS A 776 -17.55 -22.13 6.35
C HIS A 776 -17.32 -22.53 4.88
N GLY A 777 -18.37 -22.43 4.06
CA GLY A 777 -18.36 -22.97 2.70
C GLY A 777 -18.13 -24.48 2.71
N SER A 778 -17.28 -25.00 1.81
CA SER A 778 -16.94 -26.43 1.76
C SER A 778 -15.89 -26.87 2.81
N THR A 779 -15.86 -26.22 3.98
CA THR A 779 -14.89 -26.49 5.06
C THR A 779 -15.65 -26.74 6.36
N MET A 780 -15.56 -27.97 6.88
CA MET A 780 -16.02 -28.29 8.23
C MET A 780 -14.85 -28.67 9.14
N VAL A 781 -14.81 -28.06 10.32
CA VAL A 781 -13.86 -28.39 11.40
C VAL A 781 -14.65 -28.91 12.60
N ARG A 782 -14.32 -30.11 13.06
CA ARG A 782 -14.84 -30.72 14.30
C ARG A 782 -13.85 -30.47 15.43
N ILE A 783 -14.33 -29.94 16.55
CA ILE A 783 -13.58 -29.70 17.78
C ILE A 783 -14.20 -30.56 18.86
N ASN A 784 -13.51 -31.61 19.31
CA ASN A 784 -13.92 -32.35 20.50
C ASN A 784 -13.22 -31.78 21.73
N ILE A 785 -13.96 -31.61 22.82
CA ILE A 785 -13.48 -31.01 24.08
C ILE A 785 -13.43 -32.09 25.15
N VAL A 786 -12.23 -32.53 25.51
CA VAL A 786 -12.00 -33.47 26.61
C VAL A 786 -11.69 -32.66 27.87
N ARG A 787 -12.61 -32.67 28.84
CA ARG A 787 -12.43 -32.02 30.15
C ARG A 787 -11.82 -33.03 31.13
N PHE A 788 -10.82 -32.61 31.91
CA PHE A 788 -10.15 -33.43 32.94
C PHE A 788 -10.60 -33.07 34.35
#